data_AF-A0A7Y7YG04-F1
#
_entry.id   AF-A0A7Y7YG04-F1
#
_cell.length_a   1.000
_cell.length_b   1.000
_cell.length_c   1.000
_cell.angle_alpha   90.00
_cell.angle_beta   90.00
_cell.angle_gamma   90.00
#
_symmetry.space_group_name_H-M   'P 1'
#
loop_
_entity.id
_entity.type
_entity.pdbx_description
1 polymer ?
#
loop_
_entity_poly.entity_id
_entity_poly.type
_entity_poly.pdbx_seq_one_letter_code
_entity_poly.pdbx_strand_id
1 'polypeptide(L)'
;MSSIAAPSDQTQDPTSAGPLAGLRVVDFTRVLSGPFSTALLADLGAEVIKIESPGGDDYRHVGPFVEGSSALFAFANRGKKSVVLDLKKTEDLAVARQLASTADIVVENFRPGVADRLGIGYEALRALNEKLIFASISGFGQHSPFKGKPAYDLVVQALTGLMSINGDPEGPPMIVGEAFGDLTAGLFASWAILAAVVQRNGSGKGCQIDVSMFDSLLTLMPTAAASYLVSGKAPTRAGNRHPFSAPFGAFAAQDGNVVIAILNNSLFEQFALLIDRPDLSRDPRFASDERRGQHEAQLRAAIEGWSRSLPVARIVEMLEQAGIPCAAIDDVASAVDSPQAVARALFRKGMIGGQEMRLPEQPVHFSTLVRGKPAVVPELGQHTDAFIGQSVGEGQARIPLASPPPAAEKAEVVILDIDGPVATLTINRPDAANALSAEVRERLLAFVTALESNRSVRVVILTGAGSRTFAAGSDIRDMAPMTAAQSMALSESILHLNNRLSALAQPVICAVNGWCLGGGLELALACDLRIASETARFGFPEAKLGIMTGGGGLPRLVRVVGSGVARHMTLTGQFLNAQRAFEIGLVTQLCAPDELMQDAKALATQIAALAPIALAQIKRTIATVENTDMSSGMQAEAQACAVCFSTHDKQEGMEAFIAKRPAAFEWR
;
A
#
# COMPACT_ATOMS: atom_id res chain seq x y z
N MET A 1 -11.78 41.65 18.45
CA MET A 1 -12.86 40.68 18.71
C MET A 1 -13.71 40.53 17.46
N SER A 2 -13.47 39.47 16.68
CA SER A 2 -14.44 38.90 15.74
C SER A 2 -14.17 37.41 15.71
N SER A 3 -15.07 36.66 16.35
CA SER A 3 -15.10 35.20 16.42
C SER A 3 -15.41 34.65 15.02
N ILE A 4 -14.47 33.90 14.44
CA ILE A 4 -14.76 33.03 13.30
C ILE A 4 -14.98 31.63 13.89
N ALA A 5 -16.23 31.19 13.81
CA ALA A 5 -16.69 29.90 14.30
C ALA A 5 -15.93 28.74 13.65
N ALA A 6 -15.61 27.72 14.45
CA ALA A 6 -15.01 26.46 14.01
C ALA A 6 -15.97 25.74 13.03
N PRO A 7 -15.45 25.14 11.94
CA PRO A 7 -16.27 24.34 11.05
C PRO A 7 -16.68 23.03 11.74
N SER A 8 -18.00 22.78 11.72
CA SER A 8 -18.67 21.56 12.17
C SER A 8 -18.27 20.34 11.33
N ASP A 9 -18.18 19.19 12.00
CA ASP A 9 -17.92 17.83 11.51
C ASP A 9 -18.18 17.64 10.01
N GLN A 10 -17.10 17.69 9.22
CA GLN A 10 -17.10 17.23 7.84
C GLN A 10 -16.87 15.71 7.83
N THR A 11 -17.85 15.01 7.27
CA THR A 11 -17.78 13.60 6.88
C THR A 11 -16.59 13.40 5.94
N GLN A 12 -15.71 12.46 6.29
CA GLN A 12 -14.45 12.21 5.58
C GLN A 12 -14.70 11.53 4.22
N ASP A 13 -14.30 12.20 3.14
CA ASP A 13 -14.22 11.71 1.76
C ASP A 13 -13.32 10.45 1.68
N PRO A 14 -13.65 9.37 0.95
CA PRO A 14 -12.80 8.17 0.79
C PRO A 14 -11.41 8.44 0.18
N THR A 15 -11.18 9.61 -0.41
CA THR A 15 -9.83 10.11 -0.76
C THR A 15 -8.95 10.36 0.48
N SER A 16 -9.55 10.44 1.67
CA SER A 16 -8.88 10.78 2.94
C SER A 16 -8.20 9.61 3.67
N ALA A 17 -8.35 8.38 3.16
CA ALA A 17 -7.82 7.16 3.81
C ALA A 17 -6.33 6.92 3.52
N GLY A 18 -5.74 7.56 2.51
CA GLY A 18 -4.34 7.33 2.11
C GLY A 18 -4.19 6.54 0.80
N PRO A 19 -3.14 6.75 -0.01
CA PRO A 19 -2.91 5.99 -1.25
C PRO A 19 -2.62 4.50 -1.02
N LEU A 20 -2.29 4.09 0.21
CA LEU A 20 -2.08 2.69 0.60
C LEU A 20 -3.25 2.11 1.41
N ALA A 21 -4.38 2.81 1.46
CA ALA A 21 -5.59 2.30 2.08
C ALA A 21 -5.96 0.93 1.50
N GLY A 22 -6.28 -0.03 2.38
CA GLY A 22 -6.59 -1.41 2.02
C GLY A 22 -5.39 -2.35 1.95
N LEU A 23 -4.15 -1.86 2.08
CA LEU A 23 -2.98 -2.72 2.25
C LEU A 23 -2.71 -3.03 3.72
N ARG A 24 -2.42 -4.31 4.02
CA ARG A 24 -2.02 -4.76 5.36
C ARG A 24 -0.52 -5.08 5.42
N VAL A 25 0.15 -4.46 6.38
CA VAL A 25 1.58 -4.66 6.67
C VAL A 25 1.73 -5.35 8.02
N VAL A 26 2.44 -6.47 8.07
CA VAL A 26 2.90 -7.08 9.34
C VAL A 26 4.35 -6.68 9.56
N ASP A 27 4.57 -5.94 10.64
CA ASP A 27 5.82 -5.28 11.00
C ASP A 27 6.50 -6.04 12.16
N PHE A 28 7.50 -6.86 11.83
CA PHE A 28 8.37 -7.54 12.79
C PHE A 28 9.62 -6.72 13.14
N THR A 29 9.66 -5.45 12.74
CA THR A 29 10.86 -4.64 12.87
C THR A 29 11.00 -4.01 14.26
N ARG A 30 12.24 -3.65 14.61
CA ARG A 30 12.62 -3.03 15.88
C ARG A 30 13.58 -1.87 15.67
N VAL A 31 13.78 -1.03 16.68
CA VAL A 31 14.73 0.09 16.65
C VAL A 31 14.28 1.17 15.64
N LEU A 32 15.05 1.47 14.58
CA LEU A 32 14.82 2.66 13.73
C LEU A 32 14.55 2.36 12.26
N SER A 33 15.46 1.71 11.51
CA SER A 33 15.33 1.53 10.05
C SER A 33 14.00 0.94 9.60
N GLY A 34 13.67 -0.24 10.11
CA GLY A 34 12.41 -0.92 9.82
C GLY A 34 11.19 -0.16 10.34
N PRO A 35 11.16 0.26 11.62
CA PRO A 35 10.02 1.01 12.14
C PRO A 35 9.75 2.30 11.39
N PHE A 36 10.80 3.04 11.01
CA PHE A 36 10.70 4.25 10.19
C PHE A 36 10.06 3.94 8.84
N SER A 37 10.52 2.90 8.14
CA SER A 37 9.93 2.46 6.86
C SER A 37 8.43 2.21 6.99
N THR A 38 8.00 1.42 7.97
CA THR A 38 6.59 1.05 8.13
C THR A 38 5.75 2.21 8.69
N ALA A 39 6.32 3.15 9.44
CA ALA A 39 5.63 4.39 9.81
C ALA A 39 5.35 5.29 8.58
N LEU A 40 6.25 5.34 7.60
CA LEU A 40 5.98 6.04 6.33
C LEU A 40 4.83 5.38 5.57
N LEU A 41 4.71 4.05 5.61
CA LEU A 41 3.58 3.34 4.98
C LEU A 41 2.27 3.61 5.74
N ALA A 42 2.30 3.65 7.08
CA ALA A 42 1.15 4.01 7.92
C ALA A 42 0.67 5.44 7.65
N ASP A 43 1.60 6.40 7.50
CA ASP A 43 1.29 7.78 7.13
C ASP A 43 0.59 7.90 5.76
N LEU A 44 0.79 6.90 4.89
CA LEU A 44 0.15 6.80 3.58
C LEU A 44 -1.12 5.92 3.60
N GLY A 45 -1.59 5.49 4.77
CA GLY A 45 -2.88 4.80 4.94
C GLY A 45 -2.83 3.29 5.04
N ALA A 46 -1.65 2.66 5.03
CA ALA A 46 -1.56 1.22 5.22
C ALA A 46 -1.95 0.81 6.65
N GLU A 47 -2.64 -0.33 6.80
CA GLU A 47 -2.86 -0.94 8.12
C GLU A 47 -1.56 -1.63 8.56
N VAL A 48 -0.84 -1.03 9.49
CA VAL A 48 0.42 -1.58 9.99
C VAL A 48 0.23 -2.24 11.35
N ILE A 49 0.45 -3.55 11.41
CA ILE A 49 0.38 -4.37 12.62
C ILE A 49 1.81 -4.67 13.08
N LYS A 50 2.24 -4.00 14.15
CA LYS A 50 3.55 -4.19 14.76
C LYS A 50 3.51 -5.36 15.72
N ILE A 51 4.32 -6.38 15.44
CA ILE A 51 4.53 -7.53 16.32
C ILE A 51 5.66 -7.22 17.28
N GLU A 52 5.36 -7.21 18.56
CA GLU A 52 6.30 -6.87 19.62
C GLU A 52 6.50 -8.05 20.58
N SER A 53 7.70 -8.14 21.16
CA SER A 53 7.93 -9.10 22.25
C SER A 53 7.13 -8.70 23.50
N PRO A 54 7.01 -9.57 24.52
CA PRO A 54 6.43 -9.17 25.83
C PRO A 54 7.11 -7.96 26.47
N GLY A 55 8.40 -7.73 26.18
CA GLY A 55 9.13 -6.54 26.60
C GLY A 55 8.96 -5.33 25.68
N GLY A 56 8.25 -5.46 24.57
CA GLY A 56 8.11 -4.44 23.53
C GLY A 56 9.27 -4.35 22.55
N ASP A 57 9.22 -3.36 21.67
CA ASP A 57 10.36 -2.85 20.91
C ASP A 57 11.43 -2.26 21.85
N ASP A 58 12.71 -2.42 21.51
CA ASP A 58 13.85 -1.84 22.25
C ASP A 58 13.69 -0.32 22.42
N TYR A 59 13.13 0.38 21.42
CA TYR A 59 12.90 1.83 21.50
C TYR A 59 11.85 2.27 22.50
N ARG A 60 11.02 1.36 23.05
CA ARG A 60 10.17 1.72 24.20
C ARG A 60 10.99 2.08 25.44
N HIS A 61 12.22 1.58 25.52
CA HIS A 61 13.13 1.75 26.66
C HIS A 61 14.28 2.73 26.38
N VAL A 62 14.24 3.44 25.26
CA VAL A 62 15.28 4.42 24.87
C VAL A 62 14.66 5.81 24.79
N GLY A 63 15.26 6.77 25.50
CA GLY A 63 14.76 8.15 25.58
C GLY A 63 15.02 9.00 24.32
N PRO A 64 14.56 10.26 24.31
CA PRO A 64 13.96 10.96 25.45
C PRO A 64 12.58 10.45 25.84
N PHE A 65 12.20 10.63 27.11
CA PHE A 65 10.94 10.15 27.69
C PHE A 65 10.00 11.30 28.03
N VAL A 66 8.70 11.06 27.86
CA VAL A 66 7.60 11.92 28.32
C VAL A 66 6.71 11.04 29.18
N GLU A 67 6.61 11.36 30.49
CA GLU A 67 5.85 10.56 31.47
C GLU A 67 6.13 9.04 31.37
N GLY A 68 7.41 8.68 31.29
CA GLY A 68 7.86 7.27 31.19
C GLY A 68 7.68 6.62 29.81
N SER A 69 7.10 7.31 28.83
CA SER A 69 6.93 6.82 27.46
C SER A 69 8.00 7.39 26.51
N SER A 70 8.60 6.55 25.67
CA SER A 70 9.64 6.99 24.73
C SER A 70 9.09 7.81 23.57
N ALA A 71 9.67 8.99 23.37
CA ALA A 71 9.42 9.79 22.17
C ALA A 71 10.04 9.19 20.91
N LEU A 72 11.17 8.47 21.00
CA LEU A 72 11.75 7.79 19.84
C LEU A 72 10.85 6.66 19.33
N PHE A 73 10.27 5.88 20.24
CA PHE A 73 9.26 4.90 19.86
C PHE A 73 8.08 5.57 19.15
N ALA A 74 7.54 6.65 19.73
CA ALA A 74 6.43 7.39 19.17
C ALA A 74 6.73 7.94 17.77
N PHE A 75 7.92 8.52 17.58
CA PHE A 75 8.36 9.04 16.28
C PHE A 75 8.43 7.92 15.24
N ALA A 76 8.99 6.76 15.57
CA ALA A 76 9.18 5.67 14.61
C ALA A 76 7.98 4.70 14.48
N ASN A 77 6.95 4.81 15.32
CA ASN A 77 5.84 3.85 15.36
C ASN A 77 4.44 4.49 15.37
N ARG A 78 4.34 5.80 15.09
CA ARG A 78 3.06 6.49 14.86
C ARG A 78 2.22 5.78 13.78
N GLY A 79 0.91 5.74 13.98
CA GLY A 79 -0.08 5.17 13.06
C GLY A 79 -0.21 3.64 13.09
N LYS A 80 0.61 2.93 13.88
CA LYS A 80 0.63 1.46 13.93
C LYS A 80 -0.33 0.89 14.98
N LYS A 81 -0.67 -0.39 14.83
CA LYS A 81 -1.34 -1.23 15.83
C LYS A 81 -0.31 -2.14 16.51
N SER A 82 -0.16 -2.04 17.83
CA SER A 82 0.75 -2.91 18.61
C SER A 82 0.07 -4.21 19.02
N VAL A 83 0.72 -5.35 18.72
CA VAL A 83 0.32 -6.71 19.10
C VAL A 83 1.51 -7.41 19.76
N VAL A 84 1.33 -7.93 20.97
CA VAL A 84 2.38 -8.61 21.72
C VAL A 84 2.31 -10.11 21.46
N LEU A 85 3.41 -10.67 20.95
CA LEU A 85 3.60 -12.10 20.73
C LEU A 85 5.02 -12.51 21.16
N ASP A 86 5.13 -13.51 22.02
CA ASP A 86 6.40 -14.13 22.35
C ASP A 86 6.75 -15.19 21.30
N LEU A 87 7.52 -14.82 20.29
CA LEU A 87 7.91 -15.71 19.18
C LEU A 87 8.73 -16.94 19.61
N LYS A 88 9.10 -17.06 20.89
CA LYS A 88 9.68 -18.29 21.47
C LYS A 88 8.62 -19.32 21.85
N LYS A 89 7.37 -18.90 22.07
CA LYS A 89 6.24 -19.78 22.33
C LYS A 89 5.64 -20.26 21.02
N THR A 90 5.40 -21.56 20.92
CA THR A 90 4.87 -22.19 19.72
C THR A 90 3.50 -21.62 19.32
N GLU A 91 2.65 -21.30 20.31
CA GLU A 91 1.30 -20.75 20.13
C GLU A 91 1.36 -19.34 19.52
N ASP A 92 2.09 -18.42 20.16
CA ASP A 92 2.29 -17.06 19.67
C ASP A 92 2.99 -17.03 18.30
N LEU A 93 3.95 -17.94 18.06
CA LEU A 93 4.61 -18.06 16.76
C LEU A 93 3.64 -18.53 15.67
N ALA A 94 2.69 -19.41 16.00
CA ALA A 94 1.64 -19.82 15.06
C ALA A 94 0.74 -18.65 14.69
N VAL A 95 0.35 -17.82 15.66
CA VAL A 95 -0.42 -16.58 15.42
C VAL A 95 0.38 -15.61 14.54
N ALA A 96 1.67 -15.40 14.84
CA ALA A 96 2.53 -14.54 14.05
C ALA A 96 2.63 -15.01 12.58
N ARG A 97 2.78 -16.32 12.35
CA ARG A 97 2.81 -16.91 11.01
C ARG A 97 1.48 -16.73 10.26
N GLN A 98 0.35 -16.88 10.95
CA GLN A 98 -0.98 -16.69 10.37
C GLN A 98 -1.23 -15.22 9.99
N LEU A 99 -0.82 -14.27 10.84
CA LEU A 99 -0.89 -12.85 10.50
C LEU A 99 0.00 -12.54 9.29
N ALA A 100 1.23 -13.04 9.28
CA ALA A 100 2.17 -12.81 8.20
C ALA A 100 1.73 -13.45 6.87
N SER A 101 1.11 -14.63 6.88
CA SER A 101 0.67 -15.31 5.66
C SER A 101 -0.52 -14.64 4.98
N THR A 102 -1.32 -13.88 5.73
CA THR A 102 -2.49 -13.14 5.22
C THR A 102 -2.20 -11.67 4.91
N ALA A 103 -0.98 -11.21 5.15
CA ALA A 103 -0.57 -9.83 4.89
C ALA A 103 -0.27 -9.58 3.40
N ASP A 104 -0.42 -8.33 2.97
CA ASP A 104 0.12 -7.89 1.67
C ASP A 104 1.64 -7.76 1.71
N ILE A 105 2.13 -7.23 2.83
CA ILE A 105 3.51 -6.84 3.04
C ILE A 105 3.97 -7.37 4.40
N VAL A 106 5.14 -7.99 4.45
CA VAL A 106 5.83 -8.31 5.70
C VAL A 106 7.16 -7.57 5.70
N VAL A 107 7.47 -6.89 6.80
CA VAL A 107 8.75 -6.19 6.99
C VAL A 107 9.44 -6.72 8.23
N GLU A 108 10.72 -7.05 8.11
CA GLU A 108 11.55 -7.49 9.23
C GLU A 108 12.95 -6.89 9.15
N ASN A 109 13.60 -6.73 10.31
CA ASN A 109 14.99 -6.28 10.40
C ASN A 109 15.79 -7.10 11.42
N PHE A 110 15.51 -8.41 11.49
CA PHE A 110 16.31 -9.32 12.28
C PHE A 110 17.69 -9.53 11.64
N ARG A 111 18.59 -10.15 12.40
CA ARG A 111 19.83 -10.65 11.80
C ARG A 111 19.49 -11.69 10.72
N PRO A 112 20.22 -11.70 9.59
CA PRO A 112 20.00 -12.67 8.51
C PRO A 112 19.83 -14.11 9.01
N GLY A 113 18.79 -14.79 8.50
CA GLY A 113 18.42 -16.17 8.86
C GLY A 113 17.58 -16.33 10.14
N VAL A 114 17.28 -15.26 10.90
CA VAL A 114 16.36 -15.36 12.05
C VAL A 114 14.93 -15.60 11.59
N ALA A 115 14.42 -14.83 10.61
CA ALA A 115 13.06 -14.99 10.09
C ALA A 115 12.81 -16.41 9.54
N ASP A 116 13.78 -16.97 8.80
CA ASP A 116 13.72 -18.33 8.28
C ASP A 116 13.63 -19.37 9.40
N ARG A 117 14.45 -19.26 10.46
CA ARG A 117 14.39 -20.16 11.62
C ARG A 117 13.06 -20.08 12.37
N LEU A 118 12.45 -18.91 12.39
CA LEU A 118 11.12 -18.70 12.96
C LEU A 118 9.99 -19.16 12.02
N GLY A 119 10.30 -19.57 10.77
CA GLY A 119 9.31 -19.98 9.77
C GLY A 119 8.40 -18.83 9.31
N ILE A 120 8.85 -17.59 9.48
CA ILE A 120 8.24 -16.37 8.95
C ILE A 120 9.12 -15.75 7.85
N GLY A 121 10.03 -16.53 7.28
CA GLY A 121 10.89 -16.12 6.17
C GLY A 121 10.13 -16.13 4.83
N TYR A 122 10.74 -15.50 3.81
CA TYR A 122 10.10 -15.29 2.52
C TYR A 122 9.58 -16.58 1.88
N GLU A 123 10.43 -17.62 1.73
CA GLU A 123 10.02 -18.85 1.04
C GLU A 123 8.87 -19.57 1.76
N ALA A 124 8.87 -19.57 3.10
CA ALA A 124 7.81 -20.18 3.90
C ALA A 124 6.48 -19.45 3.73
N LEU A 125 6.49 -18.11 3.74
CA LEU A 125 5.26 -17.33 3.62
C LEU A 125 4.78 -17.21 2.17
N ARG A 126 5.68 -17.14 1.19
CA ARG A 126 5.36 -17.12 -0.24
C ARG A 126 4.59 -18.38 -0.66
N ALA A 127 4.96 -19.53 -0.11
CA ALA A 127 4.24 -20.78 -0.36
C ALA A 127 2.77 -20.73 0.09
N LEU A 128 2.44 -19.87 1.06
CA LEU A 128 1.09 -19.64 1.54
C LEU A 128 0.40 -18.46 0.84
N ASN A 129 1.18 -17.51 0.32
CA ASN A 129 0.70 -16.30 -0.33
C ASN A 129 1.69 -15.85 -1.42
N GLU A 130 1.43 -16.23 -2.67
CA GLU A 130 2.26 -15.85 -3.83
C GLU A 130 2.27 -14.34 -4.13
N LYS A 131 1.32 -13.58 -3.56
CA LYS A 131 1.20 -12.12 -3.69
C LYS A 131 2.00 -11.36 -2.62
N LEU A 132 2.66 -12.05 -1.70
CA LEU A 132 3.39 -11.45 -0.60
C LEU A 132 4.58 -10.62 -1.08
N ILE A 133 4.65 -9.38 -0.61
CA ILE A 133 5.87 -8.57 -0.66
C ILE A 133 6.59 -8.72 0.68
N PHE A 134 7.83 -9.22 0.65
CA PHE A 134 8.60 -9.47 1.86
C PHE A 134 9.86 -8.62 1.86
N ALA A 135 9.97 -7.69 2.80
CA ALA A 135 11.11 -6.79 2.90
C ALA A 135 11.98 -7.09 4.13
N SER A 136 13.24 -7.39 3.87
CA SER A 136 14.29 -7.57 4.87
C SER A 136 15.20 -6.35 4.91
N ILE A 137 15.45 -5.80 6.10
CA ILE A 137 16.39 -4.70 6.29
C ILE A 137 17.52 -5.16 7.21
N SER A 138 18.77 -5.06 6.78
CA SER A 138 19.92 -5.47 7.59
C SER A 138 21.13 -4.57 7.36
N GLY A 139 22.17 -4.71 8.19
CA GLY A 139 23.38 -3.89 8.05
C GLY A 139 24.07 -4.04 6.71
N PHE A 140 24.16 -5.27 6.18
CA PHE A 140 25.00 -5.59 5.03
C PHE A 140 24.28 -6.40 3.94
N GLY A 141 22.98 -6.66 4.07
CA GLY A 141 22.20 -7.50 3.16
C GLY A 141 22.18 -8.98 3.56
N GLN A 142 21.19 -9.72 3.06
CA GLN A 142 21.02 -11.15 3.31
C GLN A 142 22.11 -11.98 2.60
N HIS A 143 22.58 -11.53 1.43
CA HIS A 143 23.58 -12.20 0.59
C HIS A 143 24.94 -11.49 0.58
N SER A 144 25.53 -11.31 1.77
CA SER A 144 26.77 -10.56 1.94
C SER A 144 27.86 -11.33 2.69
N PRO A 145 29.16 -11.10 2.39
CA PRO A 145 30.26 -11.62 3.22
C PRO A 145 30.19 -11.09 4.66
N PHE A 146 29.49 -9.99 4.91
CA PHE A 146 29.32 -9.40 6.24
C PHE A 146 27.95 -9.73 6.87
N LYS A 147 27.13 -10.60 6.28
CA LYS A 147 25.78 -10.92 6.79
C LYS A 147 25.73 -11.34 8.27
N GLY A 148 26.80 -11.95 8.79
CA GLY A 148 26.91 -12.39 10.18
C GLY A 148 27.41 -11.31 11.16
N LYS A 149 27.86 -10.15 10.67
CA LYS A 149 28.41 -9.08 11.52
C LYS A 149 27.25 -8.28 12.14
N PRO A 150 27.31 -7.96 13.45
CA PRO A 150 26.37 -7.04 14.04
C PRO A 150 26.56 -5.65 13.45
N ALA A 151 25.46 -4.95 13.21
CA ALA A 151 25.47 -3.61 12.65
C ALA A 151 24.43 -2.74 13.35
N TYR A 152 24.90 -1.59 13.82
CA TYR A 152 24.09 -0.40 14.08
C TYR A 152 24.58 0.70 13.15
N ASP A 153 23.81 1.78 13.02
CA ASP A 153 24.15 2.93 12.20
C ASP A 153 25.62 3.36 12.29
N LEU A 154 26.15 3.58 13.51
CA LEU A 154 27.54 3.99 13.72
C LEU A 154 28.56 3.06 13.05
N VAL A 155 28.34 1.74 13.10
CA VAL A 155 29.22 0.74 12.46
C VAL A 155 29.15 0.90 10.94
N VAL A 156 27.96 1.15 10.39
CA VAL A 156 27.77 1.34 8.96
C VAL A 156 28.38 2.65 8.49
N GLN A 157 28.22 3.75 9.23
CA GLN A 157 28.87 5.03 8.93
C GLN A 157 30.41 4.90 8.90
N ALA A 158 30.98 4.13 9.83
CA ALA A 158 32.41 3.87 9.89
C ALA A 158 32.91 3.08 8.65
N LEU A 159 32.14 2.09 8.21
CA LEU A 159 32.53 1.20 7.12
C LEU A 159 32.30 1.77 5.72
N THR A 160 31.31 2.65 5.56
CA THR A 160 30.98 3.26 4.26
C THR A 160 31.94 4.37 3.86
N GLY A 161 32.73 4.88 4.81
CA GLY A 161 33.62 6.03 4.60
C GLY A 161 32.98 7.38 4.91
N LEU A 162 31.71 7.42 5.35
CA LEU A 162 31.06 8.69 5.72
C LEU A 162 31.81 9.41 6.84
N MET A 163 32.25 8.67 7.87
CA MET A 163 33.01 9.26 8.97
C MET A 163 34.36 9.82 8.52
N SER A 164 35.00 9.23 7.50
CA SER A 164 36.35 9.65 7.07
C SER A 164 36.35 11.01 6.37
N ILE A 165 35.20 11.43 5.84
CA ILE A 165 35.00 12.71 5.13
C ILE A 165 34.24 13.75 5.96
N ASN A 166 33.74 13.38 7.15
CA ASN A 166 32.96 14.25 8.01
C ASN A 166 33.78 14.78 9.20
N GLY A 167 33.72 16.09 9.44
CA GLY A 167 34.47 16.79 10.50
C GLY A 167 35.50 17.80 9.98
N ASP A 168 36.27 18.38 10.90
CA ASP A 168 37.33 19.32 10.58
C ASP A 168 38.49 18.65 9.82
N PRO A 169 39.17 19.35 8.90
CA PRO A 169 40.28 18.78 8.11
C PRO A 169 41.37 18.13 8.97
N GLU A 170 41.78 18.82 10.03
CA GLU A 170 42.83 18.37 10.97
C GLU A 170 42.26 17.58 12.17
N GLY A 171 40.94 17.46 12.25
CA GLY A 171 40.25 16.72 13.31
C GLY A 171 40.20 15.21 13.07
N PRO A 172 39.80 14.42 14.08
CA PRO A 172 39.51 13.00 13.88
C PRO A 172 38.27 12.80 12.97
N PRO A 173 38.09 11.61 12.36
CA PRO A 173 36.82 11.21 11.73
C PRO A 173 35.64 11.34 12.69
N MET A 174 34.56 11.99 12.27
CA MET A 174 33.38 12.24 13.10
C MET A 174 32.14 11.55 12.53
N ILE A 175 31.28 11.03 13.42
CA ILE A 175 29.93 10.60 13.03
C ILE A 175 29.12 11.80 12.52
N VAL A 176 28.20 11.57 11.59
CA VAL A 176 27.13 12.54 11.33
C VAL A 176 26.14 12.51 12.50
N GLY A 177 25.62 13.67 12.91
CA GLY A 177 24.79 13.82 14.12
C GLY A 177 23.41 13.15 14.08
N GLU A 178 23.13 12.29 13.11
CA GLU A 178 21.87 11.57 12.92
C GLU A 178 22.13 10.17 12.36
N ALA A 179 21.21 9.23 12.59
CA ALA A 179 21.32 7.83 12.20
C ALA A 179 21.04 7.59 10.70
N PHE A 180 21.86 8.17 9.82
CA PHE A 180 21.64 8.17 8.37
C PHE A 180 21.58 6.76 7.74
N GLY A 181 22.38 5.81 8.19
CA GLY A 181 22.32 4.42 7.72
C GLY A 181 20.96 3.78 8.01
N ASP A 182 20.40 3.99 9.20
CA ASP A 182 19.06 3.51 9.54
C ASP A 182 17.96 4.22 8.74
N LEU A 183 17.98 5.56 8.72
CA LEU A 183 16.96 6.37 8.05
C LEU A 183 16.92 6.15 6.53
N THR A 184 18.09 6.04 5.90
CA THR A 184 18.19 5.85 4.45
C THR A 184 17.78 4.44 4.05
N ALA A 185 18.17 3.42 4.81
CA ALA A 185 17.68 2.06 4.61
C ALA A 185 16.15 1.98 4.77
N GLY A 186 15.58 2.64 5.78
CA GLY A 186 14.14 2.72 5.96
C GLY A 186 13.44 3.42 4.80
N LEU A 187 14.02 4.51 4.28
CA LEU A 187 13.50 5.20 3.10
C LEU A 187 13.53 4.31 1.86
N PHE A 188 14.67 3.66 1.56
CA PHE A 188 14.79 2.74 0.42
C PHE A 188 13.87 1.53 0.55
N ALA A 189 13.68 0.99 1.76
CA ALA A 189 12.73 -0.10 2.00
C ALA A 189 11.29 0.34 1.69
N SER A 190 10.86 1.50 2.18
CA SER A 190 9.53 2.03 1.88
C SER A 190 9.34 2.27 0.38
N TRP A 191 10.34 2.84 -0.30
CA TRP A 191 10.31 3.07 -1.75
C TRP A 191 10.26 1.75 -2.54
N ALA A 192 11.06 0.76 -2.17
CA ALA A 192 11.09 -0.54 -2.82
C ALA A 192 9.77 -1.29 -2.63
N ILE A 193 9.15 -1.21 -1.44
CA ILE A 193 7.83 -1.78 -1.17
C ILE A 193 6.78 -1.15 -2.09
N LEU A 194 6.78 0.18 -2.24
CA LEU A 194 5.85 0.87 -3.15
C LEU A 194 6.05 0.40 -4.61
N ALA A 195 7.29 0.29 -5.06
CA ALA A 195 7.60 -0.22 -6.39
C ALA A 195 7.12 -1.68 -6.58
N ALA A 196 7.31 -2.52 -5.56
CA ALA A 196 6.84 -3.90 -5.56
C ALA A 196 5.32 -4.01 -5.56
N VAL A 197 4.59 -3.11 -4.89
CA VAL A 197 3.12 -3.03 -4.97
C VAL A 197 2.69 -2.76 -6.41
N VAL A 198 3.33 -1.82 -7.10
CA VAL A 198 3.05 -1.52 -8.52
C VAL A 198 3.35 -2.74 -9.41
N GLN A 199 4.50 -3.38 -9.22
CA GLN A 199 4.87 -4.61 -9.95
C GLN A 199 3.87 -5.75 -9.72
N ARG A 200 3.43 -5.94 -8.48
CA ARG A 200 2.44 -6.96 -8.09
C ARG A 200 1.09 -6.71 -8.75
N ASN A 201 0.66 -5.45 -8.87
CA ASN A 201 -0.60 -5.12 -9.53
C ASN A 201 -0.61 -5.51 -11.02
N GLY A 202 0.54 -5.41 -11.69
CA GLY A 202 0.67 -5.86 -13.09
C GLY A 202 0.84 -7.38 -13.24
N SER A 203 1.66 -8.00 -12.39
CA SER A 203 2.05 -9.41 -12.53
C SER A 203 1.18 -10.40 -11.75
N GLY A 204 0.44 -9.93 -10.75
CA GLY A 204 -0.29 -10.75 -9.79
C GLY A 204 0.60 -11.49 -8.78
N LYS A 205 1.92 -11.24 -8.75
CA LYS A 205 2.90 -11.91 -7.87
C LYS A 205 3.67 -10.90 -7.03
N GLY A 206 3.95 -11.27 -5.78
CA GLY A 206 4.83 -10.50 -4.90
C GLY A 206 6.30 -10.85 -5.10
N CYS A 207 7.17 -10.31 -4.27
CA CYS A 207 8.62 -10.50 -4.36
C CYS A 207 9.31 -10.38 -2.99
N GLN A 208 10.56 -10.83 -2.93
CA GLN A 208 11.46 -10.54 -1.82
C GLN A 208 12.29 -9.29 -2.12
N ILE A 209 12.43 -8.44 -1.11
CA ILE A 209 13.23 -7.22 -1.13
C ILE A 209 14.31 -7.35 -0.05
N ASP A 210 15.57 -7.18 -0.44
CA ASP A 210 16.72 -7.15 0.47
C ASP A 210 17.32 -5.74 0.48
N VAL A 211 17.28 -5.08 1.64
CA VAL A 211 17.82 -3.73 1.83
C VAL A 211 18.97 -3.78 2.81
N SER A 212 20.11 -3.25 2.38
CA SER A 212 21.31 -3.06 3.21
C SER A 212 21.45 -1.61 3.64
N MET A 213 21.75 -1.37 4.92
CA MET A 213 22.18 -0.05 5.43
C MET A 213 23.48 0.41 4.75
N PHE A 214 24.45 -0.49 4.56
CA PHE A 214 25.71 -0.17 3.89
C PHE A 214 25.48 0.27 2.44
N ASP A 215 24.71 -0.48 1.66
CA ASP A 215 24.44 -0.14 0.26
C ASP A 215 23.67 1.18 0.15
N SER A 216 22.66 1.36 1.02
CA SER A 216 21.84 2.58 1.08
C SER A 216 22.68 3.82 1.37
N LEU A 217 23.58 3.74 2.36
CA LEU A 217 24.39 4.88 2.75
C LEU A 217 25.53 5.16 1.78
N LEU A 218 26.19 4.13 1.25
CA LEU A 218 27.26 4.29 0.26
C LEU A 218 26.76 4.93 -1.03
N THR A 219 25.58 4.50 -1.51
CA THR A 219 24.96 5.06 -2.73
C THR A 219 24.52 6.51 -2.55
N LEU A 220 24.29 6.96 -1.32
CA LEU A 220 23.99 8.37 -0.99
C LEU A 220 25.24 9.24 -0.79
N MET A 221 26.43 8.76 -1.15
CA MET A 221 27.66 9.56 -1.22
C MET A 221 28.21 9.72 -2.65
N PRO A 222 27.39 10.14 -3.65
CA PRO A 222 27.78 10.12 -5.06
C PRO A 222 29.00 11.02 -5.34
N THR A 223 29.10 12.17 -4.69
CA THR A 223 30.23 13.11 -4.84
C THR A 223 31.56 12.51 -4.36
N ALA A 224 31.55 11.86 -3.19
CA ALA A 224 32.75 11.25 -2.63
C ALA A 224 33.18 10.02 -3.46
N ALA A 225 32.20 9.19 -3.84
CA ALA A 225 32.43 8.04 -4.70
C ALA A 225 32.97 8.45 -6.07
N ALA A 226 32.36 9.45 -6.73
CA ALA A 226 32.82 9.95 -8.02
C ALA A 226 34.23 10.55 -7.94
N SER A 227 34.52 11.35 -6.90
CA SER A 227 35.86 11.90 -6.67
C SER A 227 36.93 10.79 -6.63
N TYR A 228 36.67 9.72 -5.88
CA TYR A 228 37.58 8.60 -5.78
C TYR A 228 37.69 7.80 -7.08
N LEU A 229 36.56 7.44 -7.69
CA LEU A 229 36.53 6.61 -8.90
C LEU A 229 37.18 7.30 -10.11
N VAL A 230 37.13 8.63 -10.19
CA VAL A 230 37.75 9.41 -11.26
C VAL A 230 39.24 9.68 -10.99
N SER A 231 39.60 10.04 -9.76
CA SER A 231 40.97 10.51 -9.45
C SER A 231 41.90 9.44 -8.86
N GLY A 232 41.34 8.32 -8.40
CA GLY A 232 42.05 7.30 -7.61
C GLY A 232 42.43 7.73 -6.19
N LYS A 233 42.06 8.95 -5.77
CA LYS A 233 42.38 9.51 -4.46
C LYS A 233 41.12 9.63 -3.61
N ALA A 234 41.14 9.03 -2.42
CA ALA A 234 40.02 9.12 -1.50
C ALA A 234 39.85 10.58 -1.02
N PRO A 235 38.62 11.11 -1.00
CA PRO A 235 38.36 12.42 -0.41
C PRO A 235 38.67 12.41 1.09
N THR A 236 38.97 13.60 1.63
CA THR A 236 39.25 13.82 3.05
C THR A 236 38.27 14.83 3.62
N ARG A 237 38.25 14.94 4.96
CA ARG A 237 37.49 15.98 5.67
C ARG A 237 37.81 17.37 5.13
N ALA A 238 36.77 18.14 4.86
CA ALA A 238 36.88 19.50 4.33
C ALA A 238 36.30 20.57 5.28
N GLY A 239 35.73 20.18 6.42
CA GLY A 239 34.89 21.05 7.24
C GLY A 239 33.68 21.54 6.46
N ASN A 240 33.29 22.80 6.65
CA ASN A 240 32.13 23.40 5.98
C ASN A 240 32.44 23.96 4.58
N ARG A 241 33.41 23.39 3.86
CA ARG A 241 33.77 23.83 2.50
C ARG A 241 33.19 22.87 1.46
N HIS A 242 32.65 23.43 0.38
CA HIS A 242 32.26 22.62 -0.76
C HIS A 242 33.51 22.07 -1.47
N PRO A 243 33.57 20.78 -1.84
CA PRO A 243 34.78 20.15 -2.36
C PRO A 243 35.20 20.64 -3.77
N PHE A 244 34.27 21.24 -4.52
CA PHE A 244 34.49 21.59 -5.92
C PHE A 244 34.30 23.07 -6.28
N SER A 245 33.85 23.90 -5.35
CA SER A 245 33.46 25.28 -5.68
C SER A 245 33.82 26.24 -4.55
N ALA A 246 34.19 27.46 -4.90
CA ALA A 246 34.60 28.48 -3.93
C ALA A 246 34.25 29.88 -4.46
N PRO A 247 33.74 30.82 -3.63
CA PRO A 247 33.39 30.63 -2.23
C PRO A 247 32.04 29.92 -2.09
N PHE A 248 32.07 28.71 -1.53
CA PHE A 248 30.89 27.91 -1.28
C PHE A 248 31.13 27.16 0.03
N GLY A 249 30.49 27.64 1.10
CA GLY A 249 30.68 27.08 2.44
C GLY A 249 30.26 28.02 3.56
N ALA A 250 30.64 27.67 4.80
CA ALA A 250 30.42 28.52 5.97
C ALA A 250 31.62 29.43 6.26
N PHE A 251 31.34 30.70 6.58
CA PHE A 251 32.31 31.75 6.90
C PHE A 251 31.99 32.37 8.26
N ALA A 252 33.02 32.69 9.04
CA ALA A 252 32.83 33.31 10.34
C ALA A 252 32.29 34.73 10.22
N ALA A 253 31.36 35.09 11.09
CA ALA A 253 30.77 36.42 11.24
C ALA A 253 31.02 36.97 12.66
N GLN A 254 30.45 38.13 13.00
CA GLN A 254 30.64 38.75 14.32
C GLN A 254 30.11 37.87 15.47
N ASP A 255 28.95 37.26 15.28
CA ASP A 255 28.16 36.54 16.29
C ASP A 255 27.86 35.07 15.92
N GLY A 256 28.53 34.52 14.91
CA GLY A 256 28.32 33.15 14.47
C GLY A 256 28.98 32.79 13.14
N ASN A 257 28.32 31.94 12.36
CA ASN A 257 28.75 31.58 11.00
C ASN A 257 27.61 31.83 10.01
N VAL A 258 27.97 32.25 8.80
CA VAL A 258 27.05 32.44 7.68
C VAL A 258 27.44 31.52 6.53
N VAL A 259 26.46 30.84 5.95
CA VAL A 259 26.63 30.07 4.71
C VAL A 259 26.54 31.03 3.54
N ILE A 260 27.50 30.96 2.63
CA ILE A 260 27.54 31.71 1.37
C ILE A 260 27.82 30.71 0.24
N ALA A 261 26.99 30.71 -0.80
CA ALA A 261 27.12 29.79 -1.93
C ALA A 261 27.16 30.54 -3.27
N ILE A 262 28.37 30.65 -3.83
CA ILE A 262 28.63 31.31 -5.11
C ILE A 262 29.14 30.28 -6.11
N LEU A 263 28.32 30.01 -7.14
CA LEU A 263 28.55 28.90 -8.06
C LEU A 263 29.15 29.34 -9.41
N ASN A 264 29.23 30.64 -9.70
CA ASN A 264 29.73 31.13 -10.98
C ASN A 264 30.42 32.49 -10.87
N ASN A 265 31.17 32.86 -11.91
CA ASN A 265 31.96 34.09 -11.96
C ASN A 265 31.11 35.37 -11.90
N SER A 266 29.91 35.38 -12.50
CA SER A 266 29.03 36.55 -12.47
C SER A 266 28.57 36.85 -11.05
N LEU A 267 28.17 35.83 -10.28
CA LEU A 267 27.82 35.98 -8.87
C LEU A 267 29.05 36.36 -8.03
N PHE A 268 30.23 35.82 -8.36
CA PHE A 268 31.47 36.19 -7.68
C PHE A 268 31.83 37.67 -7.87
N GLU A 269 31.68 38.20 -9.08
CA GLU A 269 31.86 39.62 -9.37
C GLU A 269 30.88 40.52 -8.59
N GLN A 270 29.60 40.14 -8.57
CA GLN A 270 28.57 40.87 -7.80
C GLN A 270 28.87 40.84 -6.31
N PHE A 271 29.26 39.68 -5.77
CA PHE A 271 29.63 39.54 -4.38
C PHE A 271 30.89 40.35 -4.02
N ALA A 272 31.91 40.32 -4.88
CA ALA A 272 33.13 41.11 -4.71
C ALA A 272 32.82 42.61 -4.63
N LEU A 273 31.89 43.10 -5.45
CA LEU A 273 31.39 44.48 -5.35
C LEU A 273 30.63 44.73 -4.04
N LEU A 274 29.75 43.81 -3.63
CA LEU A 274 28.92 43.94 -2.41
C LEU A 274 29.77 44.08 -1.14
N ILE A 275 30.88 43.34 -1.06
CA ILE A 275 31.78 43.36 0.11
C ILE A 275 32.86 44.44 0.01
N ASP A 276 32.74 45.38 -0.94
CA ASP A 276 33.70 46.45 -1.24
C ASP A 276 35.12 45.95 -1.57
N ARG A 277 35.19 44.83 -2.29
CA ARG A 277 36.43 44.20 -2.75
C ARG A 277 36.40 43.86 -4.25
N PRO A 278 36.15 44.83 -5.14
CA PRO A 278 36.14 44.61 -6.60
C PRO A 278 37.50 44.14 -7.16
N ASP A 279 38.58 44.27 -6.38
CA ASP A 279 39.90 43.72 -6.72
C ASP A 279 39.89 42.18 -6.75
N LEU A 280 39.04 41.52 -5.96
CA LEU A 280 38.98 40.05 -5.90
C LEU A 280 38.57 39.43 -7.24
N SER A 281 37.59 40.01 -7.93
CA SER A 281 37.16 39.48 -9.23
C SER A 281 38.17 39.72 -10.35
N ARG A 282 39.09 40.68 -10.17
CA ARG A 282 40.16 40.99 -11.12
C ARG A 282 41.47 40.25 -10.83
N ASP A 283 41.60 39.67 -9.64
CA ASP A 283 42.78 38.92 -9.25
C ASP A 283 42.89 37.62 -10.06
N PRO A 284 44.00 37.37 -10.77
CA PRO A 284 44.20 36.14 -11.52
C PRO A 284 44.01 34.87 -10.69
N ARG A 285 44.26 34.92 -9.37
CA ARG A 285 44.06 33.79 -8.44
C ARG A 285 42.59 33.40 -8.29
N PHE A 286 41.65 34.31 -8.57
CA PHE A 286 40.21 34.08 -8.35
C PHE A 286 39.38 34.10 -9.65
N ALA A 287 40.06 34.10 -10.81
CA ALA A 287 39.45 34.26 -12.14
C ALA A 287 38.51 33.12 -12.57
N SER A 288 38.63 31.94 -11.96
CA SER A 288 37.74 30.80 -12.22
C SER A 288 37.46 30.04 -10.92
N ASP A 289 36.41 29.22 -10.93
CA ASP A 289 36.00 28.44 -9.75
C ASP A 289 37.09 27.48 -9.27
N GLU A 290 37.76 26.81 -10.22
CA GLU A 290 38.90 25.96 -9.94
C GLU A 290 40.04 26.73 -9.26
N ARG A 291 40.39 27.92 -9.76
CA ARG A 291 41.46 28.72 -9.16
C ARG A 291 41.06 29.26 -7.78
N ARG A 292 39.78 29.64 -7.60
CA ARG A 292 39.25 29.99 -6.27
C ARG A 292 39.37 28.83 -5.30
N GLY A 293 39.12 27.59 -5.74
CA GLY A 293 39.35 26.38 -4.94
C GLY A 293 40.82 26.17 -4.58
N GLN A 294 41.75 26.34 -5.55
CA GLN A 294 43.20 26.24 -5.33
C GLN A 294 43.74 27.30 -4.35
N HIS A 295 43.08 28.47 -4.29
CA HIS A 295 43.44 29.60 -3.45
C HIS A 295 42.39 29.89 -2.35
N GLU A 296 41.69 28.85 -1.88
CA GLU A 296 40.53 29.02 -0.99
C GLU A 296 40.90 29.68 0.34
N ALA A 297 42.08 29.39 0.90
CA ALA A 297 42.52 30.01 2.16
C ALA A 297 42.66 31.54 2.03
N GLN A 298 43.23 32.03 0.93
CA GLN A 298 43.36 33.47 0.69
C GLN A 298 42.00 34.12 0.43
N LEU A 299 41.13 33.44 -0.33
CA LEU A 299 39.79 33.92 -0.62
C LEU A 299 38.94 34.00 0.66
N ARG A 300 38.96 32.94 1.47
CA ARG A 300 38.29 32.89 2.78
C ARG A 300 38.75 34.01 3.69
N ALA A 301 40.05 34.27 3.78
CA ALA A 301 40.57 35.36 4.60
C ALA A 301 40.03 36.74 4.15
N ALA A 302 39.88 36.97 2.85
CA ALA A 302 39.29 38.21 2.33
C ALA A 302 37.79 38.33 2.67
N ILE A 303 37.04 37.23 2.54
CA ILE A 303 35.61 37.17 2.85
C ILE A 303 35.39 37.35 4.36
N GLU A 304 36.14 36.64 5.19
CA GLU A 304 36.05 36.72 6.64
C GLU A 304 36.51 38.06 7.20
N GLY A 305 37.40 38.78 6.50
CA GLY A 305 37.73 40.16 6.85
C GLY A 305 36.52 41.09 6.80
N TRP A 306 35.58 40.85 5.87
CA TRP A 306 34.32 41.57 5.79
C TRP A 306 33.28 41.00 6.77
N SER A 307 33.01 39.69 6.71
CA SER A 307 31.89 39.09 7.45
C SER A 307 32.09 39.14 8.97
N ARG A 308 33.32 39.08 9.49
CA ARG A 308 33.57 39.19 10.95
C ARG A 308 33.22 40.55 11.55
N SER A 309 33.04 41.58 10.72
CA SER A 309 32.66 42.93 11.16
C SER A 309 31.13 43.12 11.28
N LEU A 310 30.34 42.15 10.83
CA LEU A 310 28.89 42.25 10.74
C LEU A 310 28.19 41.09 11.47
N PRO A 311 27.02 41.33 12.11
CA PRO A 311 26.16 40.25 12.58
C PRO A 311 25.69 39.36 11.42
N VAL A 312 25.50 38.07 11.66
CA VAL A 312 25.00 37.09 10.67
C VAL A 312 23.72 37.60 10.00
N ALA A 313 22.77 38.11 10.78
CA ALA A 313 21.49 38.61 10.28
C ALA A 313 21.66 39.74 9.24
N ARG A 314 22.63 40.65 9.46
CA ARG A 314 22.90 41.75 8.52
C ARG A 314 23.53 41.24 7.24
N ILE A 315 24.42 40.26 7.33
CA ILE A 315 25.04 39.64 6.16
C ILE A 315 23.99 38.95 5.30
N VAL A 316 23.12 38.14 5.92
CA VAL A 316 22.03 37.45 5.22
C VAL A 316 21.13 38.46 4.51
N GLU A 317 20.67 39.50 5.20
CA GLU A 317 19.84 40.56 4.60
C GLU A 317 20.50 41.19 3.35
N MET A 318 21.79 41.52 3.43
CA MET A 318 22.53 42.12 2.32
C MET A 318 22.68 41.17 1.13
N LEU A 319 22.95 39.89 1.39
CA LEU A 319 23.14 38.87 0.35
C LEU A 319 21.81 38.49 -0.32
N GLU A 320 20.73 38.35 0.45
CA GLU A 320 19.39 38.09 -0.08
C GLU A 320 18.89 39.22 -0.98
N GLN A 321 19.09 40.49 -0.58
CA GLN A 321 18.77 41.66 -1.40
C GLN A 321 19.56 41.68 -2.72
N ALA A 322 20.76 41.12 -2.73
CA ALA A 322 21.60 40.98 -3.91
C ALA A 322 21.30 39.70 -4.73
N GLY A 323 20.37 38.85 -4.29
CA GLY A 323 20.06 37.57 -4.94
C GLY A 323 21.17 36.52 -4.82
N ILE A 324 22.05 36.64 -3.82
CA ILE A 324 23.13 35.69 -3.56
C ILE A 324 22.65 34.63 -2.56
N PRO A 325 22.73 33.33 -2.88
CA PRO A 325 22.32 32.27 -1.95
C PRO A 325 23.14 32.28 -0.66
N CYS A 326 22.45 32.45 0.47
CA CYS A 326 23.05 32.48 1.80
C CYS A 326 22.06 31.99 2.86
N ALA A 327 22.58 31.67 4.05
CA ALA A 327 21.76 31.39 5.22
C ALA A 327 22.54 31.56 6.52
N ALA A 328 21.84 31.83 7.62
CA ALA A 328 22.37 31.55 8.95
C ALA A 328 22.45 30.02 9.17
N ILE A 329 23.33 29.56 10.06
CA ILE A 329 23.31 28.17 10.53
C ILE A 329 22.41 28.09 11.76
N ASP A 330 21.18 27.67 11.56
CA ASP A 330 20.19 27.50 12.62
C ASP A 330 20.40 26.19 13.40
N ASP A 331 20.05 26.21 14.69
CA ASP A 331 19.95 24.98 15.48
C ASP A 331 18.62 24.24 15.22
N VAL A 332 18.49 23.02 15.77
CA VAL A 332 17.30 22.18 15.55
C VAL A 332 16.03 22.83 16.09
N ALA A 333 16.11 23.55 17.22
CA ALA A 333 14.95 24.21 17.81
C ALA A 333 14.41 25.31 16.87
N SER A 334 15.31 26.15 16.37
CA SER A 334 15.00 27.22 15.41
C SER A 334 14.44 26.66 14.11
N ALA A 335 14.99 25.54 13.60
CA ALA A 335 14.50 24.89 12.39
C ALA A 335 13.09 24.30 12.57
N VAL A 336 12.83 23.61 13.69
CA VAL A 336 11.53 22.99 14.02
C VAL A 336 10.43 24.04 14.21
N ASP A 337 10.77 25.18 14.81
CA ASP A 337 9.85 26.28 15.06
C ASP A 337 9.84 27.34 13.94
N SER A 338 10.58 27.12 12.86
CA SER A 338 10.70 28.06 11.76
C SER A 338 9.36 28.32 11.06
N PRO A 339 9.14 29.53 10.50
CA PRO A 339 7.96 29.82 9.67
C PRO A 339 7.79 28.82 8.52
N GLN A 340 8.91 28.32 7.97
CA GLN A 340 8.89 27.32 6.91
C GLN A 340 8.38 25.96 7.39
N ALA A 341 8.86 25.45 8.54
CA ALA A 341 8.39 24.18 9.10
C ALA A 341 6.90 24.22 9.45
N VAL A 342 6.44 25.35 10.00
CA VAL A 342 5.02 25.60 10.28
C VAL A 342 4.20 25.64 8.99
N ALA A 343 4.62 26.42 8.00
CA ALA A 343 3.92 26.53 6.71
C ALA A 343 3.85 25.19 5.96
N ARG A 344 4.87 24.33 6.11
CA ARG A 344 4.94 23.01 5.48
C ARG A 344 4.25 21.90 6.30
N ALA A 345 3.73 22.22 7.49
CA ALA A 345 3.10 21.27 8.41
C ALA A 345 3.95 20.00 8.57
N LEU A 346 5.22 20.17 8.95
CA LEU A 346 6.16 19.06 9.14
C LEU A 346 5.93 18.29 10.44
N PHE A 347 5.16 18.87 11.35
CA PHE A 347 4.75 18.25 12.60
C PHE A 347 3.23 18.36 12.78
N ARG A 348 2.63 17.33 13.37
CA ARG A 348 1.22 17.27 13.73
C ARG A 348 1.07 16.94 15.21
N LYS A 349 -0.09 17.24 15.78
CA LYS A 349 -0.39 16.91 17.18
C LYS A 349 -0.43 15.39 17.39
N GLY A 350 -0.11 14.92 18.59
CA GLY A 350 -0.34 13.54 19.02
C GLY A 350 -0.03 13.39 20.51
N MET A 351 -0.18 12.19 21.05
CA MET A 351 -0.01 11.95 22.49
C MET A 351 1.20 11.04 22.75
N ILE A 352 2.00 11.38 23.76
CA ILE A 352 3.09 10.54 24.30
C ILE A 352 2.97 10.54 25.82
N GLY A 353 2.81 9.37 26.44
CA GLY A 353 2.67 9.27 27.90
C GLY A 353 1.50 10.09 28.48
N GLY A 354 0.43 10.28 27.70
CA GLY A 354 -0.71 11.11 28.09
C GLY A 354 -0.51 12.62 27.96
N GLN A 355 0.61 13.11 27.44
CA GLN A 355 0.84 14.53 27.13
C GLN A 355 0.73 14.82 25.62
N GLU A 356 0.14 15.95 25.25
CA GLU A 356 0.09 16.42 23.85
C GLU A 356 1.48 16.87 23.42
N MET A 357 1.98 16.28 22.34
CA MET A 357 3.29 16.53 21.75
C MET A 357 3.17 16.76 20.24
N ARG A 358 4.23 17.33 19.65
CA ARG A 358 4.39 17.44 18.20
C ARG A 358 5.12 16.21 17.68
N LEU A 359 4.45 15.44 16.83
CA LEU A 359 5.01 14.26 16.17
C LEU A 359 5.28 14.55 14.69
N PRO A 360 6.30 13.93 14.07
CA PRO A 360 6.59 14.13 12.66
C PRO A 360 5.41 13.75 11.77
N GLU A 361 5.25 14.47 10.67
CA GLU A 361 4.41 14.09 9.55
C GLU A 361 5.27 13.79 8.31
N GLN A 362 4.85 12.84 7.47
CA GLN A 362 5.47 12.57 6.17
C GLN A 362 5.76 13.88 5.40
N PRO A 363 7.02 14.18 5.01
CA PRO A 363 7.39 15.43 4.33
C PRO A 363 6.77 15.61 2.94
N VAL A 364 6.35 14.53 2.28
CA VAL A 364 5.75 14.57 0.92
C VAL A 364 4.29 15.02 0.98
N HIS A 365 3.94 16.03 0.19
CA HIS A 365 2.59 16.58 0.10
C HIS A 365 1.86 15.96 -1.08
N PHE A 366 0.83 15.17 -0.81
CA PHE A 366 -0.08 14.66 -1.83
C PHE A 366 -1.28 15.58 -1.91
N SER A 367 -1.64 16.05 -3.11
CA SER A 367 -2.82 16.89 -3.32
C SER A 367 -4.14 16.20 -2.96
N THR A 368 -4.10 14.88 -2.81
CA THR A 368 -5.23 14.01 -2.47
C THR A 368 -5.28 13.62 -0.99
N LEU A 369 -4.30 14.02 -0.16
CA LEU A 369 -4.24 13.65 1.25
C LEU A 369 -4.45 14.83 2.19
N VAL A 370 -5.37 14.63 3.14
CA VAL A 370 -5.58 15.55 4.26
C VAL A 370 -4.45 15.36 5.27
N ARG A 371 -3.70 16.44 5.51
CA ARG A 371 -2.59 16.50 6.47
C ARG A 371 -3.07 16.99 7.84
N GLY A 372 -2.24 16.82 8.87
CA GLY A 372 -2.48 17.37 10.21
C GLY A 372 -3.43 16.55 11.08
N LYS A 373 -3.84 15.35 10.65
CA LYS A 373 -4.61 14.42 11.50
C LYS A 373 -3.77 14.09 12.75
N PRO A 374 -4.35 14.10 13.97
CA PRO A 374 -3.60 13.74 15.16
C PRO A 374 -2.94 12.37 15.02
N ALA A 375 -1.64 12.31 15.30
CA ALA A 375 -0.89 11.07 15.27
C ALA A 375 -1.33 10.17 16.44
N VAL A 376 -1.60 8.90 16.12
CA VAL A 376 -1.85 7.86 17.11
C VAL A 376 -0.55 7.12 17.38
N VAL A 377 -0.21 6.87 18.63
CA VAL A 377 0.94 6.06 19.04
C VAL A 377 0.39 4.92 19.89
N PRO A 378 0.67 3.65 19.53
CA PRO A 378 0.07 2.55 20.26
C PRO A 378 0.79 2.26 21.58
N GLU A 379 0.01 2.09 22.65
CA GLU A 379 0.51 1.47 23.88
C GLU A 379 0.93 0.02 23.61
N LEU A 380 1.83 -0.52 24.42
CA LEU A 380 2.32 -1.89 24.25
C LEU A 380 1.17 -2.88 24.34
N GLY A 381 0.95 -3.63 23.26
CA GLY A 381 -0.10 -4.65 23.19
C GLY A 381 -1.52 -4.09 23.17
N GLN A 382 -1.70 -2.79 22.91
CA GLN A 382 -3.02 -2.14 22.87
C GLN A 382 -4.04 -2.88 21.98
N HIS A 383 -3.56 -3.60 20.96
CA HIS A 383 -4.41 -4.28 19.99
C HIS A 383 -4.29 -5.80 20.09
N THR A 384 -3.54 -6.36 21.04
CA THR A 384 -3.26 -7.79 21.12
C THR A 384 -4.54 -8.64 21.10
N ASP A 385 -5.51 -8.32 21.95
CA ASP A 385 -6.76 -9.09 22.06
C ASP A 385 -7.55 -9.13 20.75
N ALA A 386 -7.51 -8.05 19.97
CA ALA A 386 -8.19 -7.95 18.68
C ALA A 386 -7.60 -8.90 17.63
N PHE A 387 -6.33 -9.32 17.79
CA PHE A 387 -5.63 -10.19 16.84
C PHE A 387 -5.39 -11.60 17.36
N ILE A 388 -5.37 -11.83 18.68
CA ILE A 388 -5.23 -13.17 19.29
C ILE A 388 -6.58 -13.85 19.48
N GLY A 389 -7.66 -13.10 19.78
CA GLY A 389 -8.99 -13.66 20.04
C GLY A 389 -9.69 -14.35 18.86
N GLN A 390 -9.04 -14.44 17.69
CA GLN A 390 -9.57 -15.11 16.50
C GLN A 390 -8.93 -16.46 16.19
N SER A 391 -7.92 -16.92 16.93
CA SER A 391 -7.19 -18.15 16.58
C SER A 391 -6.77 -18.94 17.84
N VAL A 392 -7.25 -20.20 17.94
CA VAL A 392 -6.94 -21.29 18.90
C VAL A 392 -8.01 -21.60 19.98
N GLY A 393 -8.97 -22.48 19.64
CA GLY A 393 -9.15 -23.80 20.31
C GLY A 393 -10.12 -24.02 21.48
N GLU A 394 -11.33 -24.51 21.16
CA GLU A 394 -12.19 -25.50 21.86
C GLU A 394 -12.60 -25.36 23.36
N GLY A 395 -13.92 -25.29 23.57
CA GLY A 395 -14.57 -25.60 24.85
C GLY A 395 -15.77 -24.70 25.15
N GLN A 396 -16.99 -25.21 24.98
CA GLN A 396 -18.25 -24.51 25.29
C GLN A 396 -18.24 -23.87 26.70
N ALA A 397 -18.53 -22.57 26.77
CA ALA A 397 -19.18 -21.97 27.92
C ALA A 397 -20.26 -20.98 27.42
N ARG A 398 -21.51 -21.48 27.44
CA ARG A 398 -22.73 -20.72 27.17
C ARG A 398 -22.84 -19.56 28.16
N ILE A 399 -23.02 -18.34 27.65
CA ILE A 399 -23.69 -17.26 28.39
C ILE A 399 -25.20 -17.45 28.15
N PRO A 400 -26.06 -17.43 29.20
CA PRO A 400 -27.47 -17.80 29.07
C PRO A 400 -28.23 -16.76 28.26
N LEU A 401 -28.54 -17.08 27.01
CA LEU A 401 -29.63 -16.46 26.27
C LEU A 401 -30.94 -16.99 26.84
N ALA A 402 -31.82 -16.07 27.22
CA ALA A 402 -33.18 -16.37 27.65
C ALA A 402 -33.84 -17.33 26.67
N SER A 403 -34.43 -18.41 27.20
CA SER A 403 -35.05 -19.49 26.43
C SER A 403 -36.06 -18.95 25.40
N PRO A 404 -35.84 -19.12 24.10
CA PRO A 404 -36.90 -18.99 23.10
C PRO A 404 -37.72 -20.29 23.07
N PRO A 405 -38.99 -20.23 22.65
CA PRO A 405 -39.83 -21.40 22.46
C PRO A 405 -39.23 -22.32 21.37
N PRO A 406 -39.59 -23.62 21.34
CA PRO A 406 -38.98 -24.56 20.41
C PRO A 406 -39.32 -24.18 18.96
N ALA A 407 -38.29 -23.90 18.16
CA ALA A 407 -38.40 -23.55 16.76
C ALA A 407 -37.59 -24.50 15.88
N ALA A 408 -38.20 -24.90 14.77
CA ALA A 408 -37.76 -25.89 13.79
C ALA A 408 -36.36 -25.63 13.20
N GLU A 409 -35.74 -26.70 12.66
CA GLU A 409 -34.51 -26.67 11.86
C GLU A 409 -34.51 -25.49 10.86
N LYS A 410 -33.58 -24.54 11.02
CA LYS A 410 -33.44 -23.43 10.08
C LYS A 410 -32.75 -23.92 8.80
N ALA A 411 -33.40 -23.75 7.65
CA ALA A 411 -32.83 -24.02 6.34
C ALA A 411 -31.60 -23.15 6.06
N GLU A 412 -30.61 -23.70 5.35
CA GLU A 412 -29.39 -22.96 4.95
C GLU A 412 -29.70 -21.80 4.00
N VAL A 413 -29.12 -20.62 4.26
CA VAL A 413 -29.37 -19.38 3.48
C VAL A 413 -28.66 -19.33 2.13
N VAL A 414 -27.61 -20.14 1.94
CA VAL A 414 -26.90 -20.34 0.68
C VAL A 414 -26.52 -21.81 0.59
N ILE A 415 -26.82 -22.45 -0.54
CA ILE A 415 -26.54 -23.86 -0.80
C ILE A 415 -25.44 -23.95 -1.85
N LEU A 416 -24.44 -24.80 -1.61
CA LEU A 416 -23.42 -25.18 -2.60
C LEU A 416 -23.63 -26.66 -2.98
N ASP A 417 -23.93 -26.90 -4.25
CA ASP A 417 -24.02 -28.24 -4.85
C ASP A 417 -22.86 -28.42 -5.85
N ILE A 418 -22.14 -29.54 -5.79
CA ILE A 418 -21.04 -29.83 -6.73
C ILE A 418 -21.36 -31.14 -7.44
N ASP A 419 -21.56 -31.05 -8.76
CA ASP A 419 -21.84 -32.17 -9.64
C ASP A 419 -20.75 -32.26 -10.71
N GLY A 420 -19.83 -33.22 -10.54
CA GLY A 420 -18.65 -33.37 -11.38
C GLY A 420 -17.84 -32.07 -11.48
N PRO A 421 -17.66 -31.50 -12.69
CA PRO A 421 -16.90 -30.28 -12.89
C PRO A 421 -17.69 -28.97 -12.67
N VAL A 422 -18.96 -29.04 -12.25
CA VAL A 422 -19.83 -27.86 -12.11
C VAL A 422 -20.22 -27.66 -10.65
N ALA A 423 -20.01 -26.45 -10.14
CA ALA A 423 -20.51 -26.03 -8.83
C ALA A 423 -21.72 -25.10 -9.01
N THR A 424 -22.80 -25.31 -8.26
CA THR A 424 -23.98 -24.45 -8.24
C THR A 424 -24.13 -23.79 -6.88
N LEU A 425 -24.00 -22.47 -6.83
CA LEU A 425 -24.29 -21.62 -5.67
C LEU A 425 -25.72 -21.09 -5.78
N THR A 426 -26.55 -21.44 -4.79
CA THR A 426 -27.96 -21.02 -4.74
C THR A 426 -28.19 -20.12 -3.54
N ILE A 427 -28.62 -18.88 -3.77
CA ILE A 427 -29.14 -18.00 -2.70
C ILE A 427 -30.51 -18.54 -2.29
N ASN A 428 -30.64 -19.05 -1.07
CA ASN A 428 -31.80 -19.82 -0.63
C ASN A 428 -32.64 -19.07 0.41
N ARG A 429 -33.24 -17.95 -0.01
CA ARG A 429 -34.18 -17.16 0.81
C ARG A 429 -35.42 -16.72 0.00
N PRO A 430 -36.17 -17.66 -0.60
CA PRO A 430 -37.26 -17.32 -1.53
C PRO A 430 -38.35 -16.47 -0.87
N ASP A 431 -38.64 -16.69 0.42
CA ASP A 431 -39.64 -15.93 1.19
C ASP A 431 -39.22 -14.47 1.46
N ALA A 432 -37.93 -14.15 1.32
CA ALA A 432 -37.37 -12.82 1.46
C ALA A 432 -36.83 -12.27 0.13
N ALA A 433 -37.38 -12.73 -0.99
CA ALA A 433 -36.96 -12.34 -2.34
C ALA A 433 -35.44 -12.47 -2.57
N ASN A 434 -34.83 -13.49 -1.97
CA ASN A 434 -33.39 -13.75 -2.01
C ASN A 434 -32.54 -12.51 -1.65
N ALA A 435 -32.99 -11.74 -0.65
CA ALA A 435 -32.27 -10.57 -0.18
C ALA A 435 -30.87 -10.94 0.34
N LEU A 436 -29.88 -10.15 -0.08
CA LEU A 436 -28.46 -10.30 0.24
C LEU A 436 -28.15 -9.75 1.63
N SER A 437 -28.64 -10.42 2.69
CA SER A 437 -28.30 -10.09 4.08
C SER A 437 -26.80 -10.31 4.36
N ALA A 438 -26.33 -9.85 5.52
CA ALA A 438 -24.94 -10.11 5.95
C ALA A 438 -24.60 -11.60 5.93
N GLU A 439 -25.47 -12.44 6.49
CA GLU A 439 -25.30 -13.90 6.52
C GLU A 439 -25.19 -14.51 5.11
N VAL A 440 -26.02 -14.07 4.15
CA VAL A 440 -25.93 -14.53 2.76
C VAL A 440 -24.59 -14.14 2.13
N ARG A 441 -24.14 -12.88 2.32
CA ARG A 441 -22.87 -12.41 1.76
C ARG A 441 -21.66 -13.14 2.35
N GLU A 442 -21.66 -13.36 3.66
CA GLU A 442 -20.60 -14.11 4.35
C GLU A 442 -20.53 -15.56 3.86
N ARG A 443 -21.69 -16.24 3.72
CA ARG A 443 -21.74 -17.61 3.20
C ARG A 443 -21.35 -17.70 1.73
N LEU A 444 -21.79 -16.77 0.89
CA LEU A 444 -21.33 -16.68 -0.51
C LEU A 444 -19.81 -16.49 -0.59
N LEU A 445 -19.25 -15.57 0.21
CA LEU A 445 -17.80 -15.32 0.23
C LEU A 445 -17.02 -16.56 0.67
N ALA A 446 -17.50 -17.27 1.69
CA ALA A 446 -16.89 -18.52 2.15
C ALA A 446 -16.86 -19.58 1.05
N PHE A 447 -17.97 -19.77 0.33
CA PHE A 447 -18.00 -20.73 -0.77
C PHE A 447 -17.17 -20.30 -1.99
N VAL A 448 -17.18 -19.02 -2.37
CA VAL A 448 -16.30 -18.49 -3.42
C VAL A 448 -14.84 -18.75 -3.06
N THR A 449 -14.45 -18.51 -1.80
CA THR A 449 -13.09 -18.79 -1.30
C THR A 449 -12.76 -20.29 -1.38
N ALA A 450 -13.70 -21.17 -1.04
CA ALA A 450 -13.49 -22.62 -1.15
C ALA A 450 -13.32 -23.08 -2.61
N LEU A 451 -14.06 -22.46 -3.54
CA LEU A 451 -14.00 -22.78 -4.96
C LEU A 451 -12.69 -22.31 -5.62
N GLU A 452 -12.05 -21.24 -5.14
CA GLU A 452 -10.77 -20.73 -5.69
C GLU A 452 -9.65 -21.77 -5.71
N SER A 453 -9.61 -22.65 -4.71
CA SER A 453 -8.59 -23.69 -4.59
C SER A 453 -9.05 -25.04 -5.14
N ASN A 454 -10.34 -25.17 -5.48
CA ASN A 454 -10.91 -26.42 -5.95
C ASN A 454 -10.73 -26.60 -7.46
N ARG A 455 -9.68 -27.33 -7.85
CA ARG A 455 -9.36 -27.62 -9.25
C ARG A 455 -10.27 -28.66 -9.91
N SER A 456 -11.07 -29.41 -9.14
CA SER A 456 -12.06 -30.32 -9.73
C SER A 456 -13.26 -29.56 -10.28
N VAL A 457 -13.57 -28.39 -9.74
CA VAL A 457 -14.60 -27.49 -10.26
C VAL A 457 -14.02 -26.66 -11.40
N ARG A 458 -14.72 -26.67 -12.52
CA ARG A 458 -14.35 -26.04 -13.78
C ARG A 458 -15.17 -24.82 -14.10
N VAL A 459 -16.43 -24.83 -13.69
CA VAL A 459 -17.40 -23.75 -13.94
C VAL A 459 -18.28 -23.59 -12.70
N VAL A 460 -18.62 -22.35 -12.37
CA VAL A 460 -19.53 -22.02 -11.28
C VAL A 460 -20.83 -21.46 -11.85
N ILE A 461 -21.96 -21.94 -11.37
CA ILE A 461 -23.28 -21.36 -11.62
C ILE A 461 -23.72 -20.65 -10.35
N LEU A 462 -24.19 -19.41 -10.48
CA LEU A 462 -24.82 -18.65 -9.41
C LEU A 462 -26.30 -18.43 -9.74
N THR A 463 -27.19 -18.81 -8.84
CA THR A 463 -28.64 -18.71 -9.02
C THR A 463 -29.36 -18.36 -7.71
N GLY A 464 -30.66 -18.06 -7.79
CA GLY A 464 -31.53 -17.81 -6.64
C GLY A 464 -32.64 -18.87 -6.54
N ALA A 465 -32.96 -19.30 -5.32
CA ALA A 465 -34.03 -20.26 -5.08
C ALA A 465 -35.42 -19.70 -5.45
N GLY A 466 -36.30 -20.57 -5.94
CA GLY A 466 -37.65 -20.21 -6.40
C GLY A 466 -37.69 -19.74 -7.86
N SER A 467 -38.83 -19.22 -8.32
CA SER A 467 -39.04 -18.82 -9.73
C SER A 467 -39.27 -17.32 -9.95
N ARG A 468 -39.38 -16.53 -8.87
CA ARG A 468 -39.80 -15.12 -8.94
C ARG A 468 -38.66 -14.12 -8.84
N THR A 469 -37.57 -14.46 -8.15
CA THR A 469 -36.50 -13.52 -7.84
C THR A 469 -35.17 -14.24 -7.76
N PHE A 470 -34.19 -13.78 -8.53
CA PHE A 470 -32.79 -14.18 -8.40
C PHE A 470 -32.22 -13.57 -7.12
N ALA A 471 -32.24 -12.23 -7.02
CA ALA A 471 -31.87 -11.48 -5.83
C ALA A 471 -32.41 -10.04 -5.91
N ALA A 472 -33.05 -9.57 -4.84
CA ALA A 472 -33.65 -8.23 -4.76
C ALA A 472 -32.67 -7.12 -4.30
N GLY A 473 -31.42 -7.46 -3.97
CA GLY A 473 -30.44 -6.55 -3.38
C GLY A 473 -30.31 -6.70 -1.85
N SER A 474 -29.69 -5.72 -1.20
CA SER A 474 -29.57 -5.67 0.26
C SER A 474 -30.95 -5.50 0.93
N ASP A 475 -31.14 -6.09 2.12
CA ASP A 475 -32.44 -6.00 2.83
C ASP A 475 -32.70 -4.56 3.28
N ILE A 476 -33.79 -3.95 2.80
CA ILE A 476 -34.14 -2.55 3.07
C ILE A 476 -34.33 -2.31 4.58
N ARG A 477 -34.80 -3.31 5.33
CA ARG A 477 -34.99 -3.19 6.78
C ARG A 477 -33.66 -3.04 7.52
N ASP A 478 -32.62 -3.68 7.01
CA ASP A 478 -31.26 -3.56 7.54
C ASP A 478 -30.65 -2.21 7.17
N MET A 479 -30.98 -1.69 5.97
CA MET A 479 -30.43 -0.44 5.44
C MET A 479 -31.09 0.83 6.00
N ALA A 480 -32.40 0.82 6.26
CA ALA A 480 -33.15 2.00 6.67
C ALA A 480 -32.57 2.75 7.90
N PRO A 481 -32.05 2.07 8.94
CA PRO A 481 -31.44 2.76 10.10
C PRO A 481 -29.95 3.07 9.92
N MET A 482 -29.32 2.72 8.80
CA MET A 482 -27.87 2.83 8.64
C MET A 482 -27.39 4.28 8.58
N THR A 483 -26.26 4.54 9.25
CA THR A 483 -25.46 5.74 9.06
C THR A 483 -24.62 5.66 7.78
N ALA A 484 -24.07 6.79 7.32
CA ALA A 484 -23.15 6.82 6.19
C ALA A 484 -21.93 5.89 6.37
N ALA A 485 -21.36 5.83 7.58
CA ALA A 485 -20.24 4.94 7.89
C ALA A 485 -20.62 3.45 7.79
N GLN A 486 -21.80 3.07 8.28
CA GLN A 486 -22.31 1.70 8.15
C GLN A 486 -22.61 1.33 6.69
N SER A 487 -23.12 2.29 5.91
CA SER A 487 -23.33 2.12 4.46
C SER A 487 -22.01 1.92 3.70
N MET A 488 -20.94 2.63 4.10
CA MET A 488 -19.60 2.44 3.53
C MET A 488 -19.06 1.04 3.83
N ALA A 489 -19.12 0.58 5.08
CA ALA A 489 -18.71 -0.78 5.44
C ALA A 489 -19.52 -1.86 4.72
N LEU A 490 -20.83 -1.66 4.54
CA LEU A 490 -21.68 -2.53 3.71
C LEU A 490 -21.19 -2.56 2.26
N SER A 491 -20.88 -1.39 1.68
CA SER A 491 -20.41 -1.26 0.30
C SER A 491 -19.06 -1.97 0.10
N GLU A 492 -18.12 -1.83 1.05
CA GLU A 492 -16.83 -2.54 1.05
C GLU A 492 -17.01 -4.06 1.12
N SER A 493 -17.92 -4.55 1.95
CA SER A 493 -18.25 -5.97 2.05
C SER A 493 -18.81 -6.52 0.73
N ILE A 494 -19.74 -5.80 0.10
CA ILE A 494 -20.30 -6.18 -1.21
C ILE A 494 -19.21 -6.15 -2.29
N LEU A 495 -18.40 -5.08 -2.32
CA LEU A 495 -17.31 -4.93 -3.28
C LEU A 495 -16.28 -6.05 -3.13
N HIS A 496 -15.93 -6.44 -1.90
CA HIS A 496 -15.02 -7.55 -1.62
C HIS A 496 -15.55 -8.86 -2.21
N LEU A 497 -16.82 -9.21 -1.92
CA LEU A 497 -17.46 -10.41 -2.47
C LEU A 497 -17.46 -10.39 -4.01
N ASN A 498 -17.91 -9.28 -4.62
CA ASN A 498 -18.01 -9.15 -6.07
C ASN A 498 -16.64 -9.25 -6.76
N ASN A 499 -15.60 -8.65 -6.17
CA ASN A 499 -14.24 -8.73 -6.70
C ASN A 499 -13.67 -10.15 -6.62
N ARG A 500 -13.93 -10.88 -5.52
CA ARG A 500 -13.51 -12.28 -5.38
C ARG A 500 -14.22 -13.19 -6.38
N LEU A 501 -15.53 -13.03 -6.56
CA LEU A 501 -16.31 -13.78 -7.54
C LEU A 501 -15.81 -13.54 -8.97
N SER A 502 -15.59 -12.28 -9.34
CA SER A 502 -15.07 -11.90 -10.65
C SER A 502 -13.63 -12.39 -10.88
N ALA A 503 -12.81 -12.51 -9.83
CA ALA A 503 -11.42 -12.98 -9.92
C ALA A 503 -11.25 -14.50 -9.97
N LEU A 504 -12.32 -15.29 -9.82
CA LEU A 504 -12.26 -16.76 -9.94
C LEU A 504 -11.61 -17.17 -11.26
N ALA A 505 -10.70 -18.14 -11.20
CA ALA A 505 -10.10 -18.70 -12.42
C ALA A 505 -11.12 -19.52 -13.23
N GLN A 506 -12.10 -20.11 -12.55
CA GLN A 506 -13.27 -20.72 -13.17
C GLN A 506 -14.20 -19.65 -13.76
N PRO A 507 -14.76 -19.87 -14.97
CA PRO A 507 -15.86 -19.07 -15.46
C PRO A 507 -17.09 -19.17 -14.56
N VAL A 508 -17.80 -18.07 -14.40
CA VAL A 508 -18.99 -17.94 -13.56
C VAL A 508 -20.19 -17.57 -14.43
N ILE A 509 -21.21 -18.42 -14.42
CA ILE A 509 -22.49 -18.20 -15.10
C ILE A 509 -23.51 -17.75 -14.04
N CYS A 510 -24.12 -16.59 -14.24
CA CYS A 510 -25.27 -16.17 -13.46
C CYS A 510 -26.56 -16.61 -14.18
N ALA A 511 -27.34 -17.49 -13.53
CA ALA A 511 -28.65 -17.92 -14.00
C ALA A 511 -29.74 -17.08 -13.30
N VAL A 512 -30.41 -16.22 -14.06
CA VAL A 512 -31.32 -15.20 -13.52
C VAL A 512 -32.78 -15.58 -13.74
N ASN A 513 -33.47 -15.92 -12.65
CA ASN A 513 -34.90 -16.15 -12.59
C ASN A 513 -35.63 -14.90 -12.06
N GLY A 514 -36.54 -14.31 -12.85
CA GLY A 514 -37.35 -13.19 -12.38
C GLY A 514 -36.54 -11.94 -11.98
N TRP A 515 -36.80 -11.36 -10.81
CA TRP A 515 -36.20 -10.09 -10.40
C TRP A 515 -34.70 -10.18 -10.08
N CYS A 516 -33.90 -9.32 -10.71
CA CYS A 516 -32.46 -9.11 -10.49
C CYS A 516 -32.22 -7.62 -10.28
N LEU A 517 -32.24 -7.19 -9.01
CA LEU A 517 -32.31 -5.79 -8.64
C LEU A 517 -31.18 -5.40 -7.69
N GLY A 518 -30.73 -4.15 -7.80
CA GLY A 518 -29.79 -3.54 -6.88
C GLY A 518 -28.53 -4.37 -6.67
N GLY A 519 -28.20 -4.67 -5.42
CA GLY A 519 -27.08 -5.56 -5.08
C GLY A 519 -27.12 -6.94 -5.78
N GLY A 520 -28.31 -7.46 -6.11
CA GLY A 520 -28.45 -8.67 -6.92
C GLY A 520 -27.94 -8.48 -8.36
N LEU A 521 -28.21 -7.33 -8.96
CA LEU A 521 -27.64 -6.97 -10.25
C LEU A 521 -26.13 -6.69 -10.16
N GLU A 522 -25.64 -6.10 -9.06
CA GLU A 522 -24.19 -5.95 -8.85
C GLU A 522 -23.48 -7.31 -8.83
N LEU A 523 -24.09 -8.30 -8.17
CA LEU A 523 -23.59 -9.67 -8.11
C LEU A 523 -23.64 -10.37 -9.49
N ALA A 524 -24.72 -10.19 -10.25
CA ALA A 524 -24.84 -10.73 -11.61
C ALA A 524 -23.83 -10.09 -12.58
N LEU A 525 -23.55 -8.79 -12.43
CA LEU A 525 -22.53 -8.07 -13.21
C LEU A 525 -21.10 -8.49 -12.86
N ALA A 526 -20.87 -9.08 -11.67
CA ALA A 526 -19.59 -9.66 -11.30
C ALA A 526 -19.34 -11.05 -11.92
N CYS A 527 -20.37 -11.68 -12.50
CA CYS A 527 -20.26 -12.96 -13.21
C CYS A 527 -19.85 -12.75 -14.68
N ASP A 528 -19.19 -13.75 -15.26
CA ASP A 528 -18.68 -13.68 -16.64
C ASP A 528 -19.80 -13.73 -17.67
N LEU A 529 -20.78 -14.62 -17.46
CA LEU A 529 -21.93 -14.83 -18.34
C LEU A 529 -23.23 -14.67 -17.57
N ARG A 530 -24.28 -14.20 -18.26
CA ARG A 530 -25.62 -14.02 -17.68
C ARG A 530 -26.65 -14.67 -18.58
N ILE A 531 -27.25 -15.76 -18.11
CA ILE A 531 -28.39 -16.42 -18.75
C ILE A 531 -29.64 -16.01 -17.98
N ALA A 532 -30.71 -15.67 -18.68
CA ALA A 532 -31.93 -15.21 -18.03
C ALA A 532 -33.17 -15.92 -18.55
N SER A 533 -34.09 -16.20 -17.64
CA SER A 533 -35.46 -16.55 -18.00
C SER A 533 -36.13 -15.37 -18.73
N GLU A 534 -37.04 -15.63 -19.66
CA GLU A 534 -37.85 -14.61 -20.33
C GLU A 534 -38.67 -13.74 -19.33
N THR A 535 -38.94 -14.27 -18.14
CA THR A 535 -39.63 -13.51 -17.07
C THR A 535 -38.69 -12.59 -16.29
N ALA A 536 -37.38 -12.62 -16.55
CA ALA A 536 -36.40 -11.85 -15.80
C ALA A 536 -36.56 -10.34 -15.96
N ARG A 537 -36.23 -9.59 -14.91
CA ARG A 537 -36.30 -8.13 -14.84
C ARG A 537 -35.05 -7.58 -14.16
N PHE A 538 -34.40 -6.59 -14.78
CA PHE A 538 -33.11 -6.05 -14.34
C PHE A 538 -33.24 -4.57 -13.99
N GLY A 539 -32.61 -4.13 -12.89
CA GLY A 539 -32.84 -2.77 -12.41
C GLY A 539 -31.93 -2.29 -11.30
N PHE A 540 -31.68 -0.99 -11.28
CA PHE A 540 -31.13 -0.26 -10.13
C PHE A 540 -32.20 0.69 -9.57
N PRO A 541 -33.06 0.23 -8.63
CA PRO A 541 -34.12 1.06 -8.06
C PRO A 541 -33.63 2.10 -7.05
N GLU A 542 -32.35 2.12 -6.71
CA GLU A 542 -31.76 2.89 -5.60
C GLU A 542 -32.10 4.38 -5.64
N ALA A 543 -32.14 5.00 -6.83
CA ALA A 543 -32.47 6.41 -6.98
C ALA A 543 -33.89 6.74 -6.45
N LYS A 544 -34.83 5.78 -6.51
CA LYS A 544 -36.19 5.93 -5.94
C LYS A 544 -36.19 5.93 -4.42
N LEU A 545 -35.12 5.43 -3.80
CA LEU A 545 -34.91 5.36 -2.36
C LEU A 545 -33.97 6.48 -1.86
N GLY A 546 -33.54 7.39 -2.73
CA GLY A 546 -32.59 8.46 -2.38
C GLY A 546 -31.16 7.99 -2.13
N ILE A 547 -30.80 6.80 -2.62
CA ILE A 547 -29.47 6.21 -2.48
C ILE A 547 -28.90 5.80 -3.85
N MET A 548 -27.68 5.27 -3.87
CA MET A 548 -27.07 4.67 -5.07
C MET A 548 -26.37 3.35 -4.71
N THR A 549 -26.08 2.54 -5.72
CA THR A 549 -25.29 1.30 -5.57
C THR A 549 -23.87 1.62 -5.09
N GLY A 550 -23.33 0.84 -4.16
CA GLY A 550 -21.97 1.02 -3.61
C GLY A 550 -21.00 -0.14 -3.85
N GLY A 551 -21.47 -1.30 -4.32
CA GLY A 551 -20.68 -2.53 -4.49
C GLY A 551 -19.96 -2.68 -5.83
N GLY A 552 -19.80 -1.58 -6.58
CA GLY A 552 -19.19 -1.55 -7.90
C GLY A 552 -20.12 -1.90 -9.07
N GLY A 553 -21.44 -1.75 -8.91
CA GLY A 553 -22.45 -1.98 -9.96
C GLY A 553 -22.34 -1.03 -11.15
N LEU A 554 -22.28 0.28 -10.91
CA LEU A 554 -22.21 1.29 -11.99
C LEU A 554 -21.02 1.12 -12.94
N PRO A 555 -19.75 1.02 -12.48
CA PRO A 555 -18.62 0.86 -13.40
C PRO A 555 -18.75 -0.42 -14.23
N ARG A 556 -19.21 -1.54 -13.64
CA ARG A 556 -19.43 -2.79 -14.38
C ARG A 556 -20.57 -2.66 -15.40
N LEU A 557 -21.68 -2.02 -15.03
CA LEU A 557 -22.80 -1.81 -15.94
C LEU A 557 -22.36 -1.00 -17.17
N VAL A 558 -21.61 0.09 -16.98
CA VAL A 558 -21.10 0.92 -18.09
C VAL A 558 -20.22 0.11 -19.04
N ARG A 559 -19.42 -0.83 -18.53
CA ARG A 559 -18.59 -1.72 -19.35
C ARG A 559 -19.43 -2.71 -20.17
N VAL A 560 -20.48 -3.26 -19.56
CA VAL A 560 -21.32 -4.28 -20.21
C VAL A 560 -22.26 -3.67 -21.26
N VAL A 561 -22.97 -2.58 -20.95
CA VAL A 561 -24.04 -2.05 -21.83
C VAL A 561 -23.75 -0.66 -22.42
N GLY A 562 -22.59 -0.09 -22.10
CA GLY A 562 -22.22 1.27 -22.50
C GLY A 562 -22.88 2.37 -21.67
N SER A 563 -22.29 3.56 -21.72
CA SER A 563 -22.68 4.69 -20.86
C SER A 563 -24.09 5.23 -21.13
N GLY A 564 -24.58 5.15 -22.37
CA GLY A 564 -25.91 5.64 -22.73
C GLY A 564 -27.03 4.82 -22.07
N VAL A 565 -26.94 3.49 -22.19
CA VAL A 565 -27.92 2.57 -21.59
C VAL A 565 -27.81 2.59 -20.06
N ALA A 566 -26.57 2.59 -19.53
CA ALA A 566 -26.34 2.67 -18.09
C ALA A 566 -26.99 3.91 -17.47
N ARG A 567 -26.77 5.10 -18.07
CA ARG A 567 -27.40 6.35 -17.62
C ARG A 567 -28.92 6.29 -17.70
N HIS A 568 -29.48 5.80 -18.80
CA HIS A 568 -30.92 5.69 -18.93
C HIS A 568 -31.51 4.82 -17.82
N MET A 569 -30.92 3.65 -17.59
CA MET A 569 -31.39 2.70 -16.57
C MET A 569 -31.28 3.29 -15.16
N THR A 570 -30.15 3.91 -14.80
CA THR A 570 -29.89 4.36 -13.42
C THR A 570 -30.52 5.70 -13.10
N LEU A 571 -30.63 6.62 -14.06
CA LEU A 571 -31.25 7.94 -13.85
C LEU A 571 -32.77 7.89 -13.89
N THR A 572 -33.37 6.93 -14.61
CA THR A 572 -34.83 6.77 -14.64
C THR A 572 -35.35 5.80 -13.59
N GLY A 573 -34.47 4.93 -13.06
CA GLY A 573 -34.86 3.81 -12.19
C GLY A 573 -35.82 2.82 -12.85
N GLN A 574 -35.89 2.80 -14.19
CA GLN A 574 -36.73 1.86 -14.93
C GLN A 574 -36.09 0.47 -14.98
N PHE A 575 -36.96 -0.55 -15.03
CA PHE A 575 -36.54 -1.93 -15.11
C PHE A 575 -36.51 -2.39 -16.57
N LEU A 576 -35.46 -3.10 -16.95
CA LEU A 576 -35.34 -3.74 -18.25
C LEU A 576 -36.00 -5.12 -18.20
N ASN A 577 -36.78 -5.45 -19.23
CA ASN A 577 -37.23 -6.82 -19.43
C ASN A 577 -36.11 -7.70 -20.02
N ALA A 578 -36.26 -9.02 -19.93
CA ALA A 578 -35.25 -9.98 -20.37
C ALA A 578 -34.88 -9.79 -21.85
N GLN A 579 -35.88 -9.58 -22.71
CA GLN A 579 -35.66 -9.32 -24.15
C GLN A 579 -34.76 -8.10 -24.39
N ARG A 580 -35.07 -6.97 -23.74
CA ARG A 580 -34.27 -5.76 -23.88
C ARG A 580 -32.87 -5.94 -23.28
N ALA A 581 -32.75 -6.66 -22.17
CA ALA A 581 -31.46 -6.97 -21.55
C ALA A 581 -30.57 -7.83 -22.47
N PHE A 582 -31.16 -8.75 -23.25
CA PHE A 582 -30.46 -9.52 -24.26
C PHE A 582 -29.99 -8.65 -25.43
N GLU A 583 -30.87 -7.81 -25.99
CA GLU A 583 -30.54 -6.93 -27.12
C GLU A 583 -29.37 -5.96 -26.86
N ILE A 584 -29.19 -5.53 -25.60
CA ILE A 584 -28.13 -4.58 -25.22
C ILE A 584 -26.86 -5.27 -24.70
N GLY A 585 -26.81 -6.61 -24.71
CA GLY A 585 -25.66 -7.37 -24.22
C GLY A 585 -25.55 -7.49 -22.69
N LEU A 586 -26.58 -7.11 -21.94
CA LEU A 586 -26.63 -7.37 -20.49
C LEU A 586 -26.83 -8.86 -20.22
N VAL A 587 -27.62 -9.55 -21.04
CA VAL A 587 -27.86 -10.99 -20.96
C VAL A 587 -27.30 -11.63 -22.23
N THR A 588 -26.58 -12.74 -22.08
CA THR A 588 -25.95 -13.46 -23.20
C THR A 588 -26.84 -14.54 -23.79
N GLN A 589 -27.86 -15.01 -23.05
CA GLN A 589 -28.80 -16.03 -23.51
C GLN A 589 -30.16 -15.90 -22.79
N LEU A 590 -31.25 -16.09 -23.53
CA LEU A 590 -32.61 -16.20 -23.01
C LEU A 590 -33.09 -17.65 -23.02
N CYS A 591 -33.85 -18.03 -21.99
CA CYS A 591 -34.37 -19.37 -21.80
C CYS A 591 -35.84 -19.33 -21.41
N ALA A 592 -36.58 -20.40 -21.73
CA ALA A 592 -37.91 -20.58 -21.16
C ALA A 592 -37.80 -20.66 -19.62
N PRO A 593 -38.80 -20.17 -18.85
CA PRO A 593 -38.70 -20.08 -17.40
C PRO A 593 -38.37 -21.40 -16.69
N ASP A 594 -38.92 -22.52 -17.18
CA ASP A 594 -38.74 -23.85 -16.60
C ASP A 594 -37.45 -24.54 -17.09
N GLU A 595 -36.76 -23.96 -18.07
CA GLU A 595 -35.54 -24.51 -18.69
C GLU A 595 -34.25 -23.80 -18.21
N LEU A 596 -34.34 -22.69 -17.48
CA LEU A 596 -33.19 -21.86 -17.10
C LEU A 596 -32.02 -22.65 -16.48
N MET A 597 -32.29 -23.52 -15.50
CA MET A 597 -31.23 -24.29 -14.84
C MET A 597 -30.71 -25.44 -15.72
N GLN A 598 -31.56 -26.00 -16.58
CA GLN A 598 -31.14 -27.00 -17.55
C GLN A 598 -30.16 -26.37 -18.56
N ASP A 599 -30.49 -25.20 -19.08
CA ASP A 599 -29.66 -24.48 -20.04
C ASP A 599 -28.37 -23.95 -19.41
N ALA A 600 -28.43 -23.44 -18.16
CA ALA A 600 -27.24 -23.03 -17.43
C ALA A 600 -26.28 -24.20 -17.17
N LYS A 601 -26.81 -25.38 -16.80
CA LYS A 601 -26.01 -26.60 -16.64
C LYS A 601 -25.44 -27.08 -17.96
N ALA A 602 -26.22 -27.06 -19.05
CA ALA A 602 -25.74 -27.41 -20.37
C ALA A 602 -24.58 -26.52 -20.83
N LEU A 603 -24.70 -25.20 -20.65
CA LEU A 603 -23.61 -24.25 -20.94
C LEU A 603 -22.40 -24.51 -20.04
N ALA A 604 -22.61 -24.76 -18.74
CA ALA A 604 -21.52 -25.07 -17.83
C ALA A 604 -20.77 -26.35 -18.24
N THR A 605 -21.48 -27.40 -18.66
CA THR A 605 -20.88 -28.63 -19.19
C THR A 605 -20.06 -28.37 -20.46
N GLN A 606 -20.59 -27.54 -21.38
CA GLN A 606 -19.87 -27.15 -22.59
C GLN A 606 -18.57 -26.41 -22.26
N ILE A 607 -18.60 -25.45 -21.33
CA ILE A 607 -17.42 -24.69 -20.91
C ILE A 607 -16.44 -25.59 -20.14
N ALA A 608 -16.93 -26.48 -19.29
CA ALA A 608 -16.11 -27.39 -18.50
C ALA A 608 -15.28 -28.36 -19.35
N ALA A 609 -15.73 -28.68 -20.57
CA ALA A 609 -15.02 -29.51 -21.53
C ALA A 609 -13.82 -28.79 -22.20
N LEU A 610 -13.66 -27.48 -22.00
CA LEU A 610 -12.57 -26.70 -22.58
C LEU A 610 -11.33 -26.65 -21.67
N ALA A 611 -10.21 -26.23 -22.26
CA ALA A 611 -8.94 -26.08 -21.56
C ALA A 611 -9.06 -25.00 -20.47
N PRO A 612 -8.87 -25.36 -19.19
CA PRO A 612 -9.16 -24.49 -18.05
C PRO A 612 -8.17 -23.35 -17.90
N ILE A 613 -6.88 -23.63 -18.08
CA ILE A 613 -5.86 -22.60 -17.95
C ILE A 613 -6.05 -21.57 -19.07
N ALA A 614 -6.41 -22.03 -20.28
CA ALA A 614 -6.76 -21.13 -21.37
C ALA A 614 -7.98 -20.26 -21.03
N LEU A 615 -9.07 -20.84 -20.49
CA LEU A 615 -10.24 -20.08 -20.05
C LEU A 615 -9.90 -19.06 -18.96
N ALA A 616 -9.11 -19.45 -17.95
CA ALA A 616 -8.65 -18.55 -16.90
C ALA A 616 -7.81 -17.39 -17.45
N GLN A 617 -6.93 -17.67 -18.42
CA GLN A 617 -6.14 -16.64 -19.11
C GLN A 617 -7.01 -15.72 -19.99
N ILE A 618 -7.99 -16.26 -20.71
CA ILE A 618 -8.95 -15.47 -21.51
C ILE A 618 -9.71 -14.51 -20.60
N LYS A 619 -10.30 -15.03 -19.51
CA LYS A 619 -11.02 -14.22 -18.53
C LYS A 619 -10.17 -13.10 -17.96
N ARG A 620 -8.94 -13.41 -17.52
CA ARG A 620 -8.00 -12.42 -16.99
C ARG A 620 -7.65 -11.36 -18.03
N THR A 621 -7.40 -11.77 -19.28
CA THR A 621 -7.04 -10.87 -20.36
C THR A 621 -8.18 -9.91 -20.70
N ILE A 622 -9.43 -10.41 -20.79
CA ILE A 622 -10.61 -9.57 -21.01
C ILE A 622 -10.72 -8.52 -19.89
N ALA A 623 -10.59 -8.93 -18.63
CA ALA A 623 -10.62 -8.00 -17.50
C ALA A 623 -9.49 -6.96 -17.56
N THR A 624 -8.29 -7.34 -18.02
CA THR A 624 -7.18 -6.37 -18.22
C THR A 624 -7.48 -5.41 -19.36
N VAL A 625 -7.95 -5.89 -20.51
CA VAL A 625 -8.28 -5.06 -21.68
C VAL A 625 -9.37 -4.07 -21.36
N GLU A 626 -10.37 -4.48 -20.57
CA GLU A 626 -11.38 -3.54 -20.08
C GLU A 626 -10.70 -2.42 -19.29
N ASN A 627 -9.74 -2.70 -18.41
CA ASN A 627 -9.19 -1.69 -17.49
C ASN A 627 -7.93 -0.96 -17.96
N THR A 628 -7.48 -1.17 -19.20
CA THR A 628 -6.22 -0.60 -19.72
C THR A 628 -6.38 -0.04 -21.14
N ASP A 629 -5.34 0.61 -21.67
CA ASP A 629 -5.31 1.02 -23.07
C ASP A 629 -5.07 -0.18 -24.01
N MET A 630 -5.39 -0.01 -25.30
CA MET A 630 -5.30 -1.09 -26.28
C MET A 630 -3.91 -1.71 -26.39
N SER A 631 -2.83 -0.92 -26.26
CA SER A 631 -1.46 -1.43 -26.36
C SER A 631 -1.12 -2.32 -25.17
N SER A 632 -1.49 -1.89 -23.96
CA SER A 632 -1.36 -2.69 -22.74
C SER A 632 -2.16 -3.98 -22.82
N GLY A 633 -3.38 -3.91 -23.38
CA GLY A 633 -4.22 -5.08 -23.63
C GLY A 633 -3.59 -6.11 -24.57
N MET A 634 -3.03 -5.68 -25.70
CA MET A 634 -2.34 -6.56 -26.65
C MET A 634 -1.12 -7.25 -26.03
N GLN A 635 -0.36 -6.53 -25.20
CA GLN A 635 0.77 -7.12 -24.50
C GLN A 635 0.34 -8.16 -23.48
N ALA A 636 -0.72 -7.89 -22.71
CA ALA A 636 -1.29 -8.85 -21.76
C ALA A 636 -1.78 -10.12 -22.48
N GLU A 637 -2.44 -9.98 -23.63
CA GLU A 637 -2.88 -11.11 -24.46
C GLU A 637 -1.69 -11.96 -24.95
N ALA A 638 -0.63 -11.33 -25.45
CA ALA A 638 0.56 -12.05 -25.91
C ALA A 638 1.22 -12.86 -24.78
N GLN A 639 1.30 -12.30 -23.57
CA GLN A 639 1.82 -12.99 -22.39
C GLN A 639 0.92 -14.14 -21.96
N ALA A 640 -0.39 -13.91 -21.90
CA ALA A 640 -1.39 -14.93 -21.57
C ALA A 640 -1.34 -16.11 -22.55
N CYS A 641 -1.18 -15.82 -23.85
CA CYS A 641 -0.98 -16.84 -24.88
C CYS A 641 0.30 -17.66 -24.63
N ALA A 642 1.42 -16.99 -24.34
CA ALA A 642 2.68 -17.68 -24.03
C ALA A 642 2.57 -18.61 -22.81
N VAL A 643 1.83 -18.19 -21.77
CA VAL A 643 1.52 -19.05 -20.61
C VAL A 643 0.79 -20.31 -21.07
N CYS A 644 -0.28 -20.18 -21.86
CA CYS A 644 -0.99 -21.35 -22.40
C CYS A 644 -0.08 -22.29 -23.20
N PHE A 645 0.91 -21.79 -23.94
CA PHE A 645 1.84 -22.64 -24.70
C PHE A 645 2.78 -23.47 -23.82
N SER A 646 2.89 -23.14 -22.54
CA SER A 646 3.71 -23.86 -21.56
C SER A 646 2.96 -24.93 -20.76
N THR A 647 1.64 -25.08 -20.94
CA THR A 647 0.82 -25.98 -20.12
C THR A 647 0.70 -27.39 -20.69
N HIS A 648 0.36 -28.35 -19.83
CA HIS A 648 0.02 -29.71 -20.26
C HIS A 648 -1.27 -29.71 -21.10
N ASP A 649 -2.25 -28.91 -20.71
CA ASP A 649 -3.53 -28.79 -21.44
C ASP A 649 -3.33 -28.41 -22.92
N LYS A 650 -2.33 -27.56 -23.22
CA LYS A 650 -2.00 -27.25 -24.61
C LYS A 650 -1.43 -28.45 -25.35
N GLN A 651 -0.54 -29.23 -24.73
CA GLN A 651 0.03 -30.43 -25.35
C GLN A 651 -1.07 -31.45 -25.65
N GLU A 652 -1.88 -31.79 -24.65
CA GLU A 652 -3.02 -32.69 -24.75
C GLU A 652 -4.03 -32.22 -25.80
N GLY A 653 -4.39 -30.93 -25.81
CA GLY A 653 -5.33 -30.38 -26.79
C GLY A 653 -4.83 -30.51 -28.23
N MET A 654 -3.54 -30.28 -28.48
CA MET A 654 -2.94 -30.43 -29.81
C MET A 654 -2.84 -31.90 -30.23
N GLU A 655 -2.43 -32.78 -29.32
CA GLU A 655 -2.34 -34.22 -29.58
C GLU A 655 -3.71 -34.84 -29.86
N ALA A 656 -4.72 -34.51 -29.05
CA ALA A 656 -6.09 -34.96 -29.23
C ALA A 656 -6.68 -34.51 -30.57
N PHE A 657 -6.41 -33.26 -30.97
CA PHE A 657 -6.84 -32.72 -32.26
C PHE A 657 -6.21 -33.48 -33.44
N ILE A 658 -4.90 -33.72 -33.40
CA ILE A 658 -4.19 -34.50 -34.43
C ILE A 658 -4.74 -35.94 -34.49
N ALA A 659 -5.01 -36.54 -33.33
CA ALA A 659 -5.54 -37.90 -33.21
C ALA A 659 -7.06 -38.00 -33.45
N LYS A 660 -7.77 -36.89 -33.69
CA LYS A 660 -9.23 -36.82 -33.87
C LYS A 660 -10.02 -37.47 -32.72
N ARG A 661 -9.57 -37.26 -31.49
CA ARG A 661 -10.25 -37.70 -30.25
C ARG A 661 -10.64 -36.51 -29.37
N PRO A 662 -11.58 -36.66 -28.44
CA PRO A 662 -11.79 -35.66 -27.39
C PRO A 662 -10.52 -35.44 -26.55
N ALA A 663 -10.30 -34.20 -26.15
CA ALA A 663 -9.20 -33.84 -25.25
C ALA A 663 -9.60 -34.05 -23.78
N ALA A 664 -8.64 -34.46 -22.95
CA ALA A 664 -8.80 -34.69 -21.53
C ALA A 664 -7.96 -33.68 -20.72
N PHE A 665 -8.51 -32.49 -20.48
CA PHE A 665 -7.79 -31.40 -19.80
C PHE A 665 -7.74 -31.55 -18.28
N GLU A 666 -6.57 -31.34 -17.67
CA GLU A 666 -6.31 -31.66 -16.26
C GLU A 666 -6.10 -30.44 -15.34
N TRP A 667 -6.12 -29.20 -15.87
CA TRP A 667 -5.77 -27.98 -15.11
C TRP A 667 -4.33 -28.03 -14.55
N ARG A 668 -3.38 -28.43 -15.40
CA ARG A 668 -1.96 -28.64 -15.06
C ARG A 668 -0.98 -27.89 -15.96
#